data_AF-A0A3A5W3R8-F1
#
_entry.id   AF-A0A3A5W3R8-F1
#
_cell.length_a   1.000
_cell.length_b   1.000
_cell.length_c   1.000
_cell.angle_alpha   90.00
_cell.angle_beta   90.00
_cell.angle_gamma   90.00
#
_symmetry.space_group_name_H-M   'P 1'
#
loop_
_entity.id
_entity.type
_entity.pdbx_description
1 polymer ?
#
loop_
_entity_poly.entity_id
_entity_poly.type
_entity_poly.pdbx_seq_one_letter_code
_entity_poly.pdbx_strand_id
1 'polypeptide(L)'
;MSAPSIIGGFSVVAIVPLILAAAIALLFWRTVVPRQLRGLQVAFETGPKRYEVHTITSTFGEARDLLQSRGMRFGVATYLFALTGALLLFFEYLITSQGWSDGYHAPNIALALILIVWPAIISSGSSLGAQIIKPIGHGRARLQDASRARSYAYVALTVFWFCGVAILYTILDARGVSSDRKLSVCLLLAFSPSIIAYGRVLGTSWQALRQSSSQIAKGKASPFHNHVPNARQQVIARIVHINTIAMPIVAINTLISLVAILVSPELFTHSDRVLELPEYREQATIMEEGGVLGFFLIELFSNISEPGLRVPLVSAILLFLLLNVALVGFLFVYEVARILFLDVQDVSGRGGIRLADSRLLRAERSQQAKVLNFCFTGFAGQSMLLLALAMITFWDSSFLPQGGQCGSWEDTLCTVVTKDAMEELTWMLAAGGQIGFLFIWLTSLQVGSKLDDISFDASISEQRDMLTQMEDMIYLKQKPFTELVAKDAWTRAIEQFDDILNTSEDSMQGLDLLRETGARMQLFAGLNRWEEAEEYAVSMLALQGGREAQVARLVLAAASISQRDLPEAAPRLSLLNKSDVEAARLHWFAAVLNRKREVPVTSQPILSIDPLMRRNIDLLRRTSIGEPRPAKATKNSPPYRMMLLGDCARMRLAGRHEEAITMLEDFMKKFETHSDYPTSSWSQGKVVLALMHLDANRPNTAIRIARELRTAEPRHPHVRSLVRILHELGHMDAMGSESTGITMLIDSGGDWVKDWPLVHTVQVSPRLSSSRILKHAAVANVWITHSPDQSVSKYYNKRSAWKRIPYNSNEKEAPVGLYLHLYGIIATIGGMPVDLGLPAGLNIEALENRGLL
;
A
#
# COMPACT_ATOMS: atom_id res chain seq x y z
N MET A 1 -31.27 -5.68 45.54
CA MET A 1 -32.06 -6.58 44.64
C MET A 1 -31.26 -7.86 44.49
N SER A 2 -31.89 -9.03 44.51
CA SER A 2 -31.22 -10.32 44.29
C SER A 2 -30.77 -10.44 42.82
N ALA A 3 -29.60 -11.02 42.59
CA ALA A 3 -29.08 -11.23 41.24
C ALA A 3 -30.00 -12.14 40.41
N PRO A 4 -30.26 -11.82 39.12
CA PRO A 4 -31.07 -12.65 38.23
C PRO A 4 -30.40 -14.00 37.93
N SER A 5 -31.18 -15.08 37.90
CA SER A 5 -30.69 -16.45 37.66
C SER A 5 -30.51 -16.75 36.17
N ILE A 6 -29.65 -17.72 35.82
CA ILE A 6 -29.54 -18.22 34.45
C ILE A 6 -30.65 -19.25 34.21
N ILE A 7 -31.53 -18.98 33.25
CA ILE A 7 -32.64 -19.87 32.90
C ILE A 7 -32.20 -20.81 31.77
N GLY A 8 -32.39 -22.11 32.00
CA GLY A 8 -32.24 -23.13 30.96
C GLY A 8 -33.49 -23.24 30.08
N GLY A 9 -33.32 -23.11 28.76
CA GLY A 9 -34.38 -23.33 27.76
C GLY A 9 -34.62 -22.17 26.80
N PHE A 10 -35.24 -22.46 25.65
CA PHE A 10 -35.66 -21.46 24.68
C PHE A 10 -37.09 -20.98 25.02
N SER A 11 -37.21 -19.81 25.64
CA SER A 11 -38.49 -19.12 25.76
C SER A 11 -38.74 -18.27 24.50
N VAL A 12 -40.00 -17.97 24.17
CA VAL A 12 -40.31 -17.04 23.06
C VAL A 12 -39.72 -15.65 23.32
N VAL A 13 -39.61 -15.26 24.60
CA VAL A 13 -39.01 -13.99 25.05
C VAL A 13 -37.51 -13.94 24.70
N ALA A 14 -36.80 -15.07 24.71
CA ALA A 14 -35.39 -15.15 24.34
C ALA A 14 -35.11 -14.79 22.86
N ILE A 15 -36.12 -14.84 21.99
CA ILE A 15 -35.95 -14.51 20.56
C ILE A 15 -35.89 -12.98 20.35
N VAL A 16 -36.55 -12.21 21.22
CA VAL A 16 -36.65 -10.74 21.12
C VAL A 16 -35.28 -10.07 21.12
N PRO A 17 -34.38 -10.31 22.11
CA PRO A 17 -33.05 -9.68 22.12
C PRO A 17 -32.21 -10.08 20.92
N LEU A 18 -32.36 -11.30 20.39
CA LEU A 18 -31.66 -11.78 19.20
C LEU A 18 -32.10 -11.04 17.93
N ILE A 19 -33.41 -10.90 17.72
CA ILE A 19 -33.95 -10.14 16.57
C ILE A 19 -33.55 -8.67 16.67
N LEU A 20 -33.64 -8.09 17.86
CA LEU A 20 -33.39 -6.67 18.06
C LEU A 20 -31.90 -6.34 17.92
N ALA A 21 -31.00 -7.18 18.44
CA ALA A 21 -29.56 -7.09 18.21
C ALA A 21 -29.21 -7.21 16.73
N ALA A 22 -29.77 -8.20 16.01
CA ALA A 22 -29.52 -8.40 14.59
C ALA A 22 -30.07 -7.23 13.73
N ALA A 23 -31.28 -6.76 14.02
CA ALA A 23 -31.89 -5.64 13.30
C ALA A 23 -31.08 -4.35 13.47
N ILE A 24 -30.64 -4.04 14.71
CA ILE A 24 -29.84 -2.85 15.00
C ILE A 24 -28.44 -2.98 14.40
N ALA A 25 -27.79 -4.15 14.47
CA ALA A 25 -26.50 -4.38 13.83
C ALA A 25 -26.59 -4.20 12.30
N LEU A 26 -27.66 -4.69 11.66
CA LEU A 26 -27.90 -4.50 10.23
C LEU A 26 -28.19 -3.03 9.86
N LEU A 27 -28.97 -2.32 10.68
CA LEU A 27 -29.23 -0.89 10.50
C LEU A 27 -27.92 -0.11 10.64
N PHE A 28 -27.12 -0.43 11.65
CA PHE A 28 -25.83 0.18 11.91
C PHE A 28 -24.89 -0.03 10.70
N TRP A 29 -24.80 -1.25 10.20
CA TRP A 29 -24.04 -1.59 8.98
C TRP A 29 -24.48 -0.80 7.76
N ARG A 30 -25.79 -0.76 7.49
CA ARG A 30 -26.32 -0.13 6.27
C ARG A 30 -26.25 1.38 6.31
N THR A 31 -26.28 2.00 7.48
CA THR A 31 -26.45 3.46 7.59
C THR A 31 -25.32 4.17 8.32
N VAL A 32 -24.88 3.65 9.47
CA VAL A 32 -23.90 4.34 10.32
C VAL A 32 -22.48 4.13 9.82
N VAL A 33 -22.08 2.89 9.53
CA VAL A 33 -20.71 2.58 9.08
C VAL A 33 -20.30 3.38 7.83
N PRO A 34 -21.09 3.43 6.74
CA PRO A 34 -20.70 4.17 5.54
C PRO A 34 -20.76 5.68 5.76
N ARG A 35 -21.59 6.17 6.71
CA ARG A 35 -21.60 7.59 7.10
C ARG A 35 -20.33 7.97 7.88
N GLN A 36 -19.84 7.11 8.77
CA GLN A 36 -18.62 7.37 9.54
C GLN A 36 -17.35 7.32 8.65
N LEU A 37 -17.35 6.46 7.64
CA LEU A 37 -16.27 6.34 6.66
C LEU A 37 -16.35 7.36 5.51
N ARG A 38 -17.33 8.27 5.52
CA ARG A 38 -17.35 9.41 4.60
C ARG A 38 -16.24 10.39 4.99
N GLY A 39 -15.49 10.87 4.01
CA GLY A 39 -14.38 11.80 4.20
C GLY A 39 -13.08 11.12 4.60
N LEU A 40 -12.85 9.84 4.24
CA LEU A 40 -11.51 9.27 4.35
C LEU A 40 -10.57 10.05 3.44
N GLN A 41 -9.37 10.32 3.93
CA GLN A 41 -8.38 11.12 3.23
C GLN A 41 -7.01 10.46 3.27
N VAL A 42 -6.17 10.79 2.29
CA VAL A 42 -4.76 10.39 2.21
C VAL A 42 -3.92 11.64 2.02
N ALA A 43 -2.82 11.75 2.77
CA ALA A 43 -1.79 12.75 2.54
C ALA A 43 -0.59 12.14 1.78
N PHE A 44 0.01 12.90 0.88
CA PHE A 44 1.20 12.49 0.14
C PHE A 44 2.20 13.64 0.06
N GLU A 45 3.48 13.29 0.11
CA GLU A 45 4.56 14.25 0.02
C GLU A 45 4.70 14.72 -1.43
N THR A 46 4.58 16.02 -1.65
CA THR A 46 4.79 16.67 -2.96
C THR A 46 6.13 17.41 -3.02
N GLY A 47 6.71 17.72 -1.87
CA GLY A 47 8.00 18.39 -1.75
C GLY A 47 8.49 18.45 -0.30
N PRO A 48 9.67 19.01 -0.05
CA PRO A 48 10.24 19.07 1.29
C PRO A 48 9.30 19.81 2.24
N LYS A 49 8.76 19.10 3.24
CA LYS A 49 7.77 19.59 4.22
C LYS A 49 6.43 20.05 3.60
N ARG A 50 6.07 19.59 2.40
CA ARG A 50 4.77 19.89 1.76
C ARG A 50 4.02 18.60 1.47
N TYR A 51 2.78 18.56 1.95
CA TYR A 51 1.88 17.44 1.75
C TYR A 51 0.58 17.93 1.12
N GLU A 52 0.04 17.17 0.18
CA GLU A 52 -1.28 17.41 -0.39
C GLU A 52 -2.24 16.34 0.13
N VAL A 53 -3.50 16.72 0.40
CA VAL A 53 -4.50 15.85 1.02
C VAL A 53 -5.64 15.60 0.04
N HIS A 54 -5.94 14.33 -0.25
CA HIS A 54 -7.09 13.96 -1.10
C HIS A 54 -8.15 13.20 -0.34
N THR A 55 -9.39 13.43 -0.75
CA THR A 55 -10.55 12.69 -0.26
C THR A 55 -10.77 11.44 -1.11
N ILE A 56 -10.83 10.27 -0.47
CA ILE A 56 -11.09 8.98 -1.12
C ILE A 56 -12.59 8.67 -1.19
N THR A 57 -13.33 8.98 -0.12
CA THR A 57 -14.76 8.65 0.02
C THR A 57 -15.56 9.93 0.22
N SER A 58 -15.84 10.64 -0.87
CA SER A 58 -16.62 11.88 -0.82
C SER A 58 -18.11 11.62 -0.54
N THR A 59 -18.63 10.52 -1.09
CA THR A 59 -20.04 10.15 -1.03
C THR A 59 -20.31 8.88 -0.22
N PHE A 60 -21.56 8.75 0.22
CA PHE A 60 -22.06 7.54 0.86
C PHE A 60 -21.97 6.31 -0.04
N GLY A 61 -22.19 6.48 -1.35
CA GLY A 61 -22.06 5.41 -2.35
C GLY A 61 -20.63 4.88 -2.44
N GLU A 62 -19.64 5.76 -2.50
CA GLU A 62 -18.22 5.37 -2.55
C GLU A 62 -17.77 4.63 -1.29
N ALA A 63 -18.19 5.08 -0.11
CA ALA A 63 -17.90 4.39 1.14
C ALA A 63 -18.53 2.97 1.16
N ARG A 64 -19.75 2.83 0.62
CA ARG A 64 -20.42 1.53 0.50
C ARG A 64 -19.72 0.61 -0.50
N ASP A 65 -19.28 1.14 -1.65
CA ASP A 65 -18.52 0.38 -2.65
C ASP A 65 -17.20 -0.15 -2.06
N LEU A 66 -16.49 0.69 -1.29
CA LEU A 66 -15.26 0.30 -0.61
C LEU A 66 -15.49 -0.86 0.36
N LEU A 67 -16.56 -0.78 1.16
CA LEU A 67 -16.99 -1.82 2.09
C LEU A 67 -17.41 -3.12 1.40
N GLN A 68 -17.95 -3.06 0.18
CA GLN A 68 -18.36 -4.22 -0.60
C GLN A 68 -17.21 -4.90 -1.36
N SER A 69 -16.01 -4.31 -1.35
CA SER A 69 -14.84 -4.87 -1.99
C SER A 69 -14.48 -6.26 -1.44
N ARG A 70 -13.89 -7.13 -2.28
CA ARG A 70 -13.59 -8.52 -1.92
C ARG A 70 -12.67 -8.63 -0.69
N GLY A 71 -11.75 -7.68 -0.52
CA GLY A 71 -10.80 -7.64 0.60
C GLY A 71 -11.43 -7.27 1.95
N MET A 72 -12.62 -6.67 1.96
CA MET A 72 -13.29 -6.20 3.18
C MET A 72 -14.16 -7.23 3.89
N ARG A 73 -14.55 -8.31 3.20
CA ARG A 73 -15.57 -9.27 3.68
C ARG A 73 -15.28 -9.81 5.07
N PHE A 74 -14.02 -10.12 5.34
CA PHE A 74 -13.61 -10.72 6.60
C PHE A 74 -13.67 -9.70 7.75
N GLY A 75 -13.09 -8.51 7.58
CA GLY A 75 -13.14 -7.44 8.59
C GLY A 75 -14.56 -6.98 8.90
N VAL A 76 -15.41 -6.87 7.87
CA VAL A 76 -16.83 -6.57 8.05
C VAL A 76 -17.52 -7.63 8.89
N ALA A 77 -17.32 -8.92 8.58
CA ALA A 77 -17.93 -10.00 9.35
C ALA A 77 -17.45 -9.99 10.82
N THR A 78 -16.16 -9.85 11.05
CA THR A 78 -15.57 -9.77 12.40
C THR A 78 -16.14 -8.60 13.21
N TYR A 79 -16.28 -7.41 12.60
CA TYR A 79 -16.89 -6.25 13.24
C TYR A 79 -18.37 -6.48 13.59
N LEU A 80 -19.15 -7.03 12.64
CA LEU A 80 -20.58 -7.27 12.85
C LEU A 80 -20.84 -8.35 13.89
N PHE A 81 -20.04 -9.41 13.94
CA PHE A 81 -20.14 -10.43 14.99
C PHE A 81 -19.89 -9.81 16.37
N ALA A 82 -18.80 -9.06 16.51
CA ALA A 82 -18.44 -8.42 17.78
C ALA A 82 -19.53 -7.42 18.25
N LEU A 83 -20.05 -6.59 17.33
CA LEU A 83 -21.14 -5.65 17.62
C LEU A 83 -22.44 -6.38 17.98
N THR A 84 -22.80 -7.44 17.25
CA THR A 84 -24.03 -8.20 17.51
C THR A 84 -23.94 -8.90 18.87
N GLY A 85 -22.77 -9.45 19.25
CA GLY A 85 -22.57 -10.06 20.56
C GLY A 85 -22.71 -9.05 21.70
N ALA A 86 -22.11 -7.86 21.58
CA ALA A 86 -22.25 -6.80 22.59
C ALA A 86 -23.71 -6.30 22.71
N LEU A 87 -24.39 -6.10 21.57
CA LEU A 87 -25.81 -5.71 21.56
C LEU A 87 -26.71 -6.80 22.13
N LEU A 88 -26.39 -8.08 21.91
CA LEU A 88 -27.14 -9.20 22.47
C LEU A 88 -27.09 -9.18 24.00
N LEU A 89 -25.91 -8.97 24.61
CA LEU A 89 -25.78 -8.77 26.06
C LEU A 89 -26.55 -7.54 26.54
N PHE A 90 -26.49 -6.43 25.79
CA PHE A 90 -27.21 -5.21 26.13
C PHE A 90 -28.73 -5.41 26.18
N PHE A 91 -29.31 -6.08 25.18
CA PHE A 91 -30.76 -6.28 25.14
C PHE A 91 -31.24 -7.34 26.13
N GLU A 92 -30.43 -8.37 26.40
CA GLU A 92 -30.68 -9.30 27.51
C GLU A 92 -30.75 -8.58 28.85
N TYR A 93 -29.81 -7.68 29.10
CA TYR A 93 -29.83 -6.82 30.29
C TYR A 93 -31.07 -5.93 30.34
N LEU A 94 -31.43 -5.28 29.23
CA LEU A 94 -32.58 -4.38 29.19
C LEU A 94 -33.91 -5.12 29.44
N ILE A 95 -34.06 -6.34 28.92
CA ILE A 95 -35.25 -7.17 29.13
C ILE A 95 -35.35 -7.64 30.58
N THR A 96 -34.22 -8.05 31.17
CA THR A 96 -34.17 -8.51 32.57
C THR A 96 -34.41 -7.35 33.54
N SER A 97 -33.80 -6.18 33.30
CA SER A 97 -33.97 -4.99 34.16
C SER A 97 -35.37 -4.38 34.09
N GLN A 98 -36.08 -4.52 32.97
CA GLN A 98 -37.49 -4.11 32.84
C GLN A 98 -38.47 -5.15 33.38
N GLY A 99 -37.99 -6.27 33.92
CA GLY A 99 -38.82 -7.32 34.53
C GLY A 99 -39.61 -8.16 33.52
N TRP A 100 -39.20 -8.19 32.25
CA TRP A 100 -39.85 -9.00 31.21
C TRP A 100 -39.39 -10.46 31.20
N SER A 101 -38.32 -10.78 31.93
CA SER A 101 -37.76 -12.11 32.10
C SER A 101 -37.36 -12.33 33.56
N ASP A 102 -37.57 -13.55 34.07
CA ASP A 102 -37.18 -13.95 35.44
C ASP A 102 -35.66 -14.09 35.62
N GLY A 103 -34.90 -14.01 34.52
CA GLY A 103 -33.46 -14.25 34.49
C GLY A 103 -32.86 -14.23 33.08
N TYR A 104 -31.55 -14.45 32.95
CA TYR A 104 -30.87 -14.43 31.67
C TYR A 104 -31.01 -15.75 30.90
N HIS A 105 -31.24 -15.68 29.59
CA HIS A 105 -31.30 -16.89 28.76
C HIS A 105 -29.90 -17.43 28.43
N ALA A 106 -29.59 -18.64 28.92
CA ALA A 106 -28.34 -19.33 28.64
C ALA A 106 -27.92 -19.37 27.15
N PRO A 107 -28.78 -19.69 26.16
CA PRO A 107 -28.37 -19.72 24.76
C PRO A 107 -27.97 -18.35 24.20
N ASN A 108 -28.57 -17.25 24.69
CA ASN A 108 -28.25 -15.90 24.25
C ASN A 108 -26.92 -15.42 24.81
N ILE A 109 -26.64 -15.68 26.09
CA ILE A 109 -25.34 -15.39 26.69
C ILE A 109 -24.24 -16.20 25.99
N ALA A 110 -24.45 -17.51 25.75
CA ALA A 110 -23.46 -18.36 25.08
C ALA A 110 -23.14 -17.84 23.67
N LEU A 111 -24.18 -17.51 22.88
CA LEU A 111 -24.01 -16.92 21.55
C LEU A 111 -23.28 -15.58 21.62
N ALA A 112 -23.64 -14.71 22.57
CA ALA A 112 -22.99 -13.42 22.72
C ALA A 112 -21.50 -13.55 23.03
N LEU A 113 -21.13 -14.43 23.95
CA LEU A 113 -19.73 -14.69 24.31
C LEU A 113 -18.93 -15.23 23.12
N ILE A 114 -19.48 -16.17 22.35
CA ILE A 114 -18.85 -16.67 21.13
C ILE A 114 -18.63 -15.53 20.12
N LEU A 115 -19.66 -14.70 19.92
CA LEU A 115 -19.62 -13.57 18.99
C LEU A 115 -18.66 -12.45 19.42
N ILE A 116 -18.23 -12.39 20.69
CA ILE A 116 -17.23 -11.43 21.20
C ILE A 116 -15.82 -12.04 21.20
N VAL A 117 -15.67 -13.25 21.76
CA VAL A 117 -14.36 -13.91 21.94
C VAL A 117 -13.74 -14.29 20.60
N TRP A 118 -14.54 -14.81 19.66
CA TRP A 118 -14.01 -15.23 18.35
C TRP A 118 -13.39 -14.05 17.56
N PRO A 119 -14.06 -12.89 17.41
CA PRO A 119 -13.43 -11.68 16.90
C PRO A 119 -12.21 -11.20 17.68
N ALA A 120 -12.18 -11.33 19.01
CA ALA A 120 -11.04 -10.91 19.83
C ALA A 120 -9.79 -11.76 19.55
N ILE A 121 -9.94 -13.07 19.32
CA ILE A 121 -8.85 -13.97 18.91
C ILE A 121 -8.33 -13.58 17.51
N ILE A 122 -9.24 -13.37 16.56
CA ILE A 122 -8.89 -12.91 15.21
C ILE A 122 -8.14 -11.57 15.25
N SER A 123 -8.57 -10.67 16.12
CA SER A 123 -7.96 -9.36 16.35
C SER A 123 -6.49 -9.51 16.73
N SER A 124 -6.19 -10.32 17.76
CA SER A 124 -4.82 -10.57 18.20
C SER A 124 -3.94 -11.12 17.08
N GLY A 125 -4.44 -12.11 16.33
CA GLY A 125 -3.72 -12.70 15.20
C GLY A 125 -3.43 -11.70 14.07
N SER A 126 -4.42 -10.87 13.70
CA SER A 126 -4.27 -9.86 12.66
C SER A 126 -3.32 -8.73 13.06
N SER A 127 -3.37 -8.28 14.32
CA SER A 127 -2.47 -7.28 14.89
C SER A 127 -1.04 -7.80 14.99
N LEU A 128 -0.84 -9.05 15.39
CA LEU A 128 0.47 -9.69 15.48
C LEU A 128 1.10 -9.83 14.09
N GLY A 129 0.32 -10.29 13.11
CA GLY A 129 0.77 -10.40 11.72
C GLY A 129 1.17 -9.05 11.12
N ALA A 130 0.41 -7.99 11.36
CA ALA A 130 0.74 -6.65 10.87
C ALA A 130 2.00 -6.05 11.52
N GLN A 131 2.30 -6.40 12.77
CA GLN A 131 3.45 -5.89 13.50
C GLN A 131 4.75 -6.63 13.17
N ILE A 132 4.68 -7.94 12.93
CA ILE A 132 5.86 -8.79 12.67
C ILE A 132 6.17 -8.86 11.17
N ILE A 133 5.15 -9.00 10.33
CA ILE A 133 5.33 -9.15 8.88
C ILE A 133 5.40 -7.75 8.27
N LYS A 134 6.61 -7.21 8.19
CA LYS A 134 6.88 -5.91 7.55
C LYS A 134 6.22 -5.86 6.15
N PRO A 135 5.57 -4.75 5.78
CA PRO A 135 5.19 -4.52 4.39
C PRO A 135 6.44 -4.58 3.52
N ILE A 136 6.36 -5.29 2.41
CA ILE A 136 7.47 -5.36 1.45
C ILE A 136 7.52 -4.02 0.74
N GLY A 137 8.51 -3.17 1.05
CA GLY A 137 8.90 -2.05 0.20
C GLY A 137 9.12 -0.72 0.93
N HIS A 138 10.37 -0.46 1.35
CA HIS A 138 10.86 0.91 1.57
C HIS A 138 11.35 1.59 0.27
N GLY A 139 11.21 0.92 -0.90
CA GLY A 139 11.69 1.46 -2.17
C GLY A 139 10.83 1.18 -3.41
N ARG A 140 9.76 0.38 -3.32
CA ARG A 140 8.86 0.11 -4.46
C ARG A 140 7.41 -0.05 -4.00
N ALA A 141 6.51 0.66 -4.67
CA ALA A 141 5.07 0.60 -4.47
C ALA A 141 4.50 -0.71 -5.07
N ARG A 142 4.38 -1.75 -4.24
CA ARG A 142 3.86 -3.06 -4.64
C ARG A 142 2.37 -3.21 -4.36
N LEU A 143 1.62 -3.63 -5.38
CA LEU A 143 0.19 -3.96 -5.36
C LEU A 143 -0.09 -5.41 -4.98
N GLN A 144 0.93 -6.23 -4.69
CA GLN A 144 0.72 -7.64 -4.34
C GLN A 144 -0.30 -7.81 -3.20
N ASP A 145 -1.41 -8.46 -3.53
CA ASP A 145 -2.39 -8.94 -2.57
C ASP A 145 -1.76 -9.97 -1.62
N ALA A 146 -2.40 -10.21 -0.48
CA ALA A 146 -1.97 -11.25 0.46
C ALA A 146 -1.88 -12.60 -0.25
N SER A 147 -0.65 -13.06 -0.52
CA SER A 147 -0.40 -14.39 -1.04
C SER A 147 -0.99 -15.43 -0.07
N ARG A 148 -1.40 -16.60 -0.57
CA ARG A 148 -1.83 -17.71 0.31
C ARG A 148 -0.80 -17.96 1.41
N ALA A 149 0.49 -17.87 1.09
CA ALA A 149 1.59 -17.97 2.05
C ALA A 149 1.53 -16.91 3.17
N ARG A 150 1.16 -15.67 2.85
CA ARG A 150 0.97 -14.62 3.86
C ARG A 150 -0.24 -14.92 4.75
N SER A 151 -1.38 -15.32 4.20
CA SER A 151 -2.53 -15.74 5.02
C SER A 151 -2.20 -16.92 5.93
N TYR A 152 -1.48 -17.92 5.42
CA TYR A 152 -0.98 -19.03 6.25
C TYR A 152 0.00 -18.56 7.33
N ALA A 153 0.89 -17.61 7.03
CA ALA A 153 1.79 -17.05 8.02
C ALA A 153 1.04 -16.33 9.15
N TYR A 154 -0.03 -15.60 8.86
CA TYR A 154 -0.87 -14.95 9.89
C TYR A 154 -1.53 -15.99 10.79
N VAL A 155 -2.09 -17.06 10.20
CA VAL A 155 -2.72 -18.16 10.97
C VAL A 155 -1.69 -18.90 11.81
N ALA A 156 -0.55 -19.29 11.23
CA ALA A 156 0.51 -19.99 11.93
C ALA A 156 1.08 -19.18 13.11
N LEU A 157 1.27 -17.87 12.90
CA LEU A 157 1.73 -16.96 13.94
C LEU A 157 0.70 -16.80 15.07
N THR A 158 -0.59 -16.79 14.74
CA THR A 158 -1.67 -16.77 15.73
C THR A 158 -1.68 -18.05 16.55
N VAL A 159 -1.61 -19.23 15.91
CA VAL A 159 -1.54 -20.52 16.62
C VAL A 159 -0.33 -20.57 17.54
N PHE A 160 0.85 -20.18 17.03
CA PHE A 160 2.07 -20.11 17.83
C PHE A 160 1.93 -19.19 19.05
N TRP A 161 1.29 -18.04 18.89
CA TRP A 161 1.02 -17.10 19.99
C TRP A 161 0.14 -17.71 21.09
N PHE A 162 -0.98 -18.32 20.70
CA PHE A 162 -1.89 -18.96 21.66
C PHE A 162 -1.29 -20.21 22.30
N CYS A 163 -0.41 -20.94 21.61
CA CYS A 163 0.41 -21.97 22.25
C CYS A 163 1.32 -21.37 23.34
N GLY A 164 1.93 -20.20 23.09
CA GLY A 164 2.70 -19.47 24.09
C GLY A 164 1.87 -19.06 25.31
N VAL A 165 0.63 -18.61 25.10
CA VAL A 165 -0.32 -18.30 26.18
C VAL A 165 -0.67 -19.55 26.98
N ALA A 166 -0.92 -20.68 26.33
CA ALA A 166 -1.20 -21.95 27.00
C ALA A 166 0.00 -22.43 27.84
N ILE A 167 1.23 -22.28 27.33
CA ILE A 167 2.45 -22.57 28.09
C ILE A 167 2.52 -21.67 29.33
N LEU A 168 2.27 -20.37 29.20
CA LEU A 168 2.24 -19.47 30.36
C LEU A 168 1.20 -19.90 31.39
N TYR A 169 0.00 -20.29 30.95
CA TYR A 169 -1.05 -20.81 31.84
C TYR A 169 -0.55 -21.99 32.67
N THR A 170 0.11 -22.97 32.04
CA THR A 170 0.68 -24.13 32.75
C THR A 170 1.80 -23.75 33.73
N ILE A 171 2.61 -22.74 33.40
CA ILE A 171 3.68 -22.24 34.28
C ILE A 171 3.09 -21.55 35.52
N LEU A 172 2.05 -20.73 35.34
CA LEU A 172 1.37 -20.05 36.45
C LEU A 172 0.65 -21.05 37.37
N ASP A 173 0.06 -22.08 36.78
CA ASP A 173 -0.58 -23.17 37.51
C ASP A 173 0.43 -23.95 38.37
N ALA A 174 1.58 -24.31 37.79
CA ALA A 174 2.67 -24.97 38.52
C ALA A 174 3.27 -24.11 39.65
N ARG A 175 3.12 -22.78 39.60
CA ARG A 175 3.56 -21.83 40.64
C ARG A 175 2.50 -21.56 41.71
N GLY A 176 1.32 -22.17 41.62
CA GLY A 176 0.25 -22.02 42.60
C GLY A 176 -0.37 -20.61 42.63
N VAL A 177 -0.35 -19.89 41.50
CA VAL A 177 -1.02 -18.58 41.38
C VAL A 177 -2.54 -18.78 41.44
N SER A 178 -3.27 -17.85 42.09
CA SER A 178 -4.73 -17.92 42.19
C SER A 178 -5.40 -18.00 40.80
N SER A 179 -6.53 -18.70 40.73
CA SER A 179 -7.24 -18.96 39.47
C SER A 179 -7.63 -17.66 38.74
N ASP A 180 -8.08 -16.64 39.48
CA ASP A 180 -8.48 -15.34 38.94
C ASP A 180 -7.28 -14.61 38.30
N ARG A 181 -6.19 -14.47 39.05
CA ARG A 181 -4.94 -13.83 38.59
C ARG A 181 -4.33 -14.55 37.39
N LYS A 182 -4.36 -15.89 37.40
CA LYS A 182 -3.85 -16.73 36.30
C LYS A 182 -4.61 -16.44 35.00
N LEU A 183 -5.94 -16.33 35.05
CA LEU A 183 -6.78 -16.04 33.90
C LEU A 183 -6.56 -14.62 33.38
N SER A 184 -6.55 -13.62 34.26
CA SER A 184 -6.32 -12.20 33.92
C SER A 184 -4.98 -11.99 33.20
N VAL A 185 -3.90 -12.60 33.70
CA VAL A 185 -2.56 -12.51 33.09
C VAL A 185 -2.51 -13.20 31.73
N CYS A 186 -3.11 -14.39 31.59
CA CYS A 186 -3.11 -15.13 30.33
C CYS A 186 -3.91 -14.40 29.24
N LEU A 187 -5.07 -13.83 29.59
CA LEU A 187 -5.88 -13.06 28.66
C LEU A 187 -5.23 -11.72 28.30
N LEU A 188 -4.55 -11.05 29.24
CA LEU A 188 -3.72 -9.88 28.93
C LEU A 188 -2.65 -10.23 27.88
N LEU A 189 -1.93 -11.35 28.06
CA LEU A 189 -0.95 -11.80 27.07
C LEU A 189 -1.62 -12.14 25.74
N ALA A 190 -2.74 -12.86 25.77
CA ALA A 190 -3.49 -13.25 24.56
C ALA A 190 -3.88 -12.03 23.71
N PHE A 191 -4.32 -10.94 24.34
CA PHE A 191 -4.76 -9.72 23.64
C PHE A 191 -3.68 -8.64 23.50
N SER A 192 -2.50 -8.82 24.11
CA SER A 192 -1.41 -7.84 24.04
C SER A 192 -1.01 -7.41 22.63
N PRO A 193 -1.03 -8.27 21.57
CA PRO A 193 -0.70 -7.80 20.22
C PRO A 193 -1.66 -6.70 19.72
N SER A 194 -2.96 -6.82 19.97
CA SER A 194 -3.95 -5.80 19.59
C SER A 194 -3.79 -4.52 20.42
N ILE A 195 -3.53 -4.67 21.71
CA ILE A 195 -3.29 -3.55 22.64
C ILE A 195 -2.07 -2.73 22.19
N ILE A 196 -0.94 -3.40 21.88
CA ILE A 196 0.28 -2.73 21.41
C ILE A 196 0.06 -2.09 20.04
N ALA A 197 -0.64 -2.76 19.12
CA ALA A 197 -0.95 -2.19 17.82
C ALA A 197 -1.76 -0.89 17.95
N TYR A 198 -2.74 -0.87 18.84
CA TYR A 198 -3.56 0.29 19.14
C TYR A 198 -2.73 1.43 19.75
N GLY A 199 -1.93 1.13 20.78
CA GLY A 199 -1.02 2.10 21.41
C GLY A 199 0.00 2.70 20.43
N ARG A 200 0.51 1.91 19.48
CA ARG A 200 1.41 2.38 18.43
C ARG A 200 0.75 3.34 17.45
N VAL A 201 -0.45 3.01 16.96
CA VAL A 201 -1.17 3.85 16.00
C VAL A 201 -1.59 5.17 16.64
N LEU A 202 -2.14 5.15 17.86
CA LEU A 202 -2.53 6.37 18.56
C LEU A 202 -1.35 7.19 19.07
N GLY A 203 -0.34 6.55 19.66
CA GLY A 203 0.83 7.24 20.20
C GLY A 203 1.58 8.03 19.12
N THR A 204 1.70 7.47 17.92
CA THR A 204 2.35 8.16 16.79
C THR A 204 1.51 9.27 16.18
N SER A 205 0.18 9.15 16.20
CA SER A 205 -0.75 10.11 15.56
C SER A 205 -1.34 11.16 16.51
N TRP A 206 -1.06 11.05 17.81
CA TRP A 206 -1.64 11.91 18.85
C TRP A 206 -1.48 13.42 18.56
N GLN A 207 -0.31 13.84 18.11
CA GLN A 207 -0.05 15.26 17.81
C GLN A 207 -0.90 15.76 16.64
N ALA A 208 -0.98 14.97 15.56
CA ALA A 208 -1.82 15.29 14.41
C ALA A 208 -3.31 15.33 14.78
N LEU A 209 -3.77 14.37 15.59
CA LEU A 209 -5.13 14.34 16.13
C LEU A 209 -5.44 15.56 16.99
N ARG A 210 -4.53 15.93 17.90
CA ARG A 210 -4.69 17.09 18.78
C ARG A 210 -4.80 18.39 17.98
N GLN A 211 -3.94 18.57 16.98
CA GLN A 211 -3.95 19.76 16.13
C GLN A 211 -5.23 19.83 15.28
N SER A 212 -5.60 18.72 14.62
CA SER A 212 -6.81 18.63 13.80
C SER A 212 -8.07 18.92 14.61
N SER A 213 -8.25 18.21 15.73
CA SER A 213 -9.41 18.37 16.61
C SER A 213 -9.49 19.79 17.20
N SER A 214 -8.36 20.42 17.54
CA SER A 214 -8.32 21.80 18.04
C SER A 214 -8.83 22.81 17.02
N GLN A 215 -8.42 22.68 15.76
CA GLN A 215 -8.83 23.62 14.70
C GLN A 215 -10.32 23.48 14.37
N ILE A 216 -10.80 22.23 14.25
CA ILE A 216 -12.21 21.93 13.99
C ILE A 216 -13.09 22.42 15.15
N ALA A 217 -12.65 22.23 16.40
CA ALA A 217 -13.34 22.71 17.60
C ALA A 217 -13.48 24.24 17.67
N LYS A 218 -12.56 24.97 17.03
CA LYS A 218 -12.54 26.44 16.89
C LYS A 218 -13.32 26.95 15.67
N GLY A 219 -13.93 26.05 14.88
CA GLY A 219 -14.66 26.42 13.67
C GLY A 219 -13.76 26.76 12.48
N LYS A 220 -12.45 26.47 12.56
CA LYS A 220 -11.49 26.68 11.48
C LYS A 220 -11.33 25.39 10.68
N ALA A 221 -10.98 25.53 9.40
CA ALA A 221 -10.50 24.39 8.61
C ALA A 221 -9.25 23.80 9.30
N SER A 222 -9.21 22.49 9.40
CA SER A 222 -8.02 21.78 9.89
C SER A 222 -7.03 21.62 8.73
N PRO A 223 -5.71 21.56 8.99
CA PRO A 223 -4.72 21.21 7.95
C PRO A 223 -5.07 19.93 7.19
N PHE A 224 -5.80 19.03 7.85
CA PHE A 224 -6.27 17.77 7.25
C PHE A 224 -7.68 17.87 6.69
N HIS A 225 -8.48 18.87 7.07
CA HIS A 225 -9.87 19.02 6.62
C HIS A 225 -10.15 20.44 6.13
N ASN A 226 -10.25 20.62 4.80
CA ASN A 226 -10.46 21.94 4.19
C ASN A 226 -11.91 22.44 4.19
N HIS A 227 -12.81 21.78 4.91
CA HIS A 227 -14.19 22.24 5.00
C HIS A 227 -14.40 22.94 6.33
N VAL A 228 -15.17 24.04 6.31
CA VAL A 228 -15.62 24.69 7.53
C VAL A 228 -16.57 23.73 8.25
N PRO A 229 -16.31 23.37 9.52
CA PRO A 229 -17.08 22.35 10.21
C PRO A 229 -18.45 22.86 10.61
N ASN A 230 -19.48 22.04 10.39
CA ASN A 230 -20.84 22.28 10.85
C ASN A 230 -20.91 22.29 12.39
N ALA A 231 -21.92 22.93 12.97
CA ALA A 231 -22.09 23.02 14.44
C ALA A 231 -22.01 21.66 15.14
N ARG A 232 -22.61 20.60 14.57
CA ARG A 232 -22.51 19.23 15.09
C ARG A 232 -21.07 18.69 15.07
N GLN A 233 -20.32 18.95 14.01
CA GLN A 233 -18.93 18.52 13.88
C GLN A 233 -18.02 19.26 14.87
N GLN A 234 -18.29 20.55 15.15
CA GLN A 234 -17.56 21.32 16.15
C GLN A 234 -17.75 20.74 17.57
N VAL A 235 -18.99 20.37 17.92
CA VAL A 235 -19.28 19.74 19.23
C VAL A 235 -18.55 18.40 19.36
N ILE A 236 -18.63 17.54 18.33
CA ILE A 236 -17.93 16.25 18.33
C ILE A 236 -16.42 16.47 18.43
N ALA A 237 -15.86 17.41 17.66
CA ALA A 237 -14.43 17.71 17.69
C ALA A 237 -13.97 18.26 19.04
N ARG A 238 -14.80 19.03 19.76
CA ARG A 238 -14.49 19.46 21.14
C ARG A 238 -14.39 18.27 22.09
N ILE A 239 -15.32 17.31 22.00
CA ILE A 239 -15.29 16.09 22.81
C ILE A 239 -14.01 15.30 22.49
N VAL A 240 -13.71 15.08 21.22
CA VAL A 240 -12.48 14.38 20.78
C VAL A 240 -11.23 15.11 21.25
N HIS A 241 -11.21 16.45 21.18
CA HIS A 241 -10.06 17.26 21.61
C HIS A 241 -9.80 17.13 23.12
N ILE A 242 -10.84 17.22 23.94
CA ILE A 242 -10.75 17.05 25.39
C ILE A 242 -10.22 15.65 25.73
N ASN A 243 -10.79 14.62 25.10
CA ASN A 243 -10.34 13.23 25.32
C ASN A 243 -8.89 13.03 24.86
N THR A 244 -8.49 13.63 23.74
CA THR A 244 -7.10 13.54 23.24
C THR A 244 -6.13 14.19 24.23
N ILE A 245 -6.49 15.32 24.84
CA ILE A 245 -5.67 15.97 25.88
C ILE A 245 -5.62 15.11 27.16
N ALA A 246 -6.72 14.44 27.51
CA ALA A 246 -6.78 13.60 28.70
C ALA A 246 -5.92 12.32 28.56
N MET A 247 -5.71 11.78 27.36
CA MET A 247 -5.00 10.51 27.15
C MET A 247 -3.61 10.42 27.80
N PRO A 248 -2.68 11.37 27.61
CA PRO A 248 -1.38 11.31 28.30
C PRO A 248 -1.50 11.43 29.82
N ILE A 249 -2.44 12.24 30.32
CA ILE A 249 -2.67 12.43 31.75
C ILE A 249 -3.11 11.13 32.40
N VAL A 250 -4.10 10.46 31.79
CA VAL A 250 -4.60 9.16 32.27
C VAL A 250 -3.50 8.11 32.19
N ALA A 251 -2.71 8.08 31.11
CA ALA A 251 -1.64 7.10 30.97
C ALA A 251 -0.50 7.29 32.00
N ILE A 252 -0.14 8.54 32.31
CA ILE A 252 0.81 8.86 33.38
C ILE A 252 0.24 8.47 34.74
N ASN A 253 -1.03 8.81 35.01
CA ASN A 253 -1.72 8.43 36.24
C ASN A 253 -1.69 6.91 36.45
N THR A 254 -1.96 6.12 35.41
CA THR A 254 -1.91 4.66 35.49
C THR A 254 -0.52 4.13 35.75
N LEU A 255 0.52 4.70 35.13
CA LEU A 255 1.90 4.32 35.41
C LEU A 255 2.26 4.61 36.87
N ILE A 256 1.92 5.81 37.37
CA ILE A 256 2.18 6.19 38.76
C ILE A 256 1.42 5.27 39.71
N SER A 257 0.17 4.97 39.41
CA SER A 257 -0.67 4.11 40.25
C SER A 257 -0.12 2.68 40.31
N LEU A 258 0.36 2.14 39.18
CA LEU A 258 1.04 0.85 39.13
C LEU A 258 2.31 0.81 39.98
N VAL A 259 3.13 1.86 39.89
CA VAL A 259 4.35 1.99 40.70
C VAL A 259 3.99 2.11 42.19
N ALA A 260 2.97 2.89 42.53
CA ALA A 260 2.55 3.08 43.92
C ALA A 260 2.03 1.77 44.56
N ILE A 261 1.22 1.00 43.84
CA ILE A 261 0.79 -0.34 44.30
C ILE A 261 2.01 -1.26 44.50
N LEU A 262 3.00 -1.20 43.60
CA LEU A 262 4.17 -2.07 43.67
C LEU A 262 5.11 -1.70 44.83
N VAL A 263 5.15 -0.43 45.23
CA VAL A 263 5.98 0.07 46.34
C VAL A 263 5.29 -0.16 47.70
N SER A 264 3.99 0.14 47.79
CA SER A 264 3.25 0.08 49.06
C SER A 264 1.75 -0.13 48.80
N PRO A 265 1.24 -1.37 48.91
CA PRO A 265 -0.18 -1.68 48.74
C PRO A 265 -1.08 -1.00 49.77
N GLU A 266 -0.57 -0.79 51.00
CA GLU A 266 -1.32 -0.21 52.12
C GLU A 266 -1.53 1.31 52.04
N LEU A 267 -0.96 1.98 51.03
CA LEU A 267 -1.01 3.44 50.91
C LEU A 267 -2.40 3.98 50.51
N PHE A 268 -3.33 3.10 50.12
CA PHE A 268 -4.61 3.43 49.52
C PHE A 268 -5.81 2.83 50.26
N THR A 269 -5.87 3.07 51.57
CA THR A 269 -7.07 2.81 52.36
C THR A 269 -7.90 4.09 52.45
N HIS A 270 -9.17 4.01 52.07
CA HIS A 270 -10.10 5.14 52.18
C HIS A 270 -10.38 5.50 53.64
N SER A 271 -10.72 6.76 53.91
CA SER A 271 -11.12 7.14 55.26
C SER A 271 -12.47 6.52 55.66
N ASP A 272 -12.71 6.39 56.97
CA ASP A 272 -13.99 5.88 57.51
C ASP A 272 -15.20 6.64 56.95
N ARG A 273 -15.03 7.92 56.62
CA ARG A 273 -16.06 8.77 56.01
C ARG A 273 -16.51 8.31 54.64
N VAL A 274 -15.59 7.78 53.83
CA VAL A 274 -15.90 7.27 52.49
C VAL A 274 -16.60 5.91 52.61
N LEU A 275 -16.15 5.07 53.54
CA LEU A 275 -16.74 3.75 53.80
C LEU A 275 -18.16 3.84 54.36
N GLU A 276 -18.49 4.91 55.09
CA GLU A 276 -19.83 5.18 55.61
C GLU A 276 -20.81 5.75 54.57
N LEU A 277 -20.36 6.09 53.36
CA LEU A 277 -21.23 6.62 52.30
C LEU A 277 -22.15 5.51 51.75
N PRO A 278 -23.48 5.68 51.77
CA PRO A 278 -24.42 4.68 51.23
C PRO A 278 -24.29 4.50 49.71
N GLU A 279 -23.68 5.46 49.02
CA GLU A 279 -23.48 5.43 47.56
C GLU A 279 -22.15 4.78 47.14
N TYR A 280 -21.20 4.62 48.08
CA TYR A 280 -19.89 4.05 47.80
C TYR A 280 -19.88 2.55 48.07
N ARG A 281 -19.24 1.80 47.17
CA ARG A 281 -18.96 0.38 47.39
C ARG A 281 -17.47 0.17 47.18
N GLU A 282 -16.85 -0.52 48.13
CA GLU A 282 -15.45 -0.89 48.07
C GLU A 282 -15.17 -1.70 46.80
N GLN A 283 -14.18 -1.23 46.04
CA GLN A 283 -13.72 -1.87 44.81
C GLN A 283 -12.52 -2.76 45.11
N ALA A 284 -12.31 -3.80 44.30
CA ALA A 284 -11.19 -4.72 44.51
C ALA A 284 -9.83 -4.05 44.30
N THR A 285 -9.77 -3.00 43.47
CA THR A 285 -8.53 -2.25 43.21
C THR A 285 -8.77 -0.75 43.05
N ILE A 286 -7.80 0.07 43.47
CA ILE A 286 -7.79 1.54 43.29
C ILE A 286 -7.91 1.98 41.82
N MET A 287 -7.65 1.07 40.90
CA MET A 287 -7.59 1.40 39.49
C MET A 287 -8.97 1.48 38.85
N GLU A 288 -9.98 0.85 39.46
CA GLU A 288 -11.39 1.00 39.11
C GLU A 288 -11.96 2.34 39.58
N GLU A 289 -11.40 2.88 40.66
CA GLU A 289 -11.70 4.21 41.15
C GLU A 289 -11.11 5.31 40.26
N GLY A 290 -10.28 4.96 39.26
CA GLY A 290 -9.57 5.90 38.39
C GLY A 290 -8.09 6.06 38.73
N GLY A 291 -7.50 5.13 39.48
CA GLY A 291 -6.12 5.17 39.95
C GLY A 291 -5.92 6.22 41.03
N VAL A 292 -4.68 6.67 41.21
CA VAL A 292 -4.30 7.65 42.24
C VAL A 292 -5.14 8.93 42.17
N LEU A 293 -5.34 9.49 40.97
CA LEU A 293 -6.19 10.67 40.79
C LEU A 293 -7.65 10.41 41.21
N GLY A 294 -8.19 9.24 40.86
CA GLY A 294 -9.54 8.83 41.19
C GLY A 294 -9.76 8.65 42.70
N PHE A 295 -8.86 7.93 43.35
CA PHE A 295 -8.82 7.72 44.79
C PHE A 295 -8.89 9.06 45.56
N PHE A 296 -8.00 10.00 45.23
CA PHE A 296 -7.98 11.31 45.89
C PHE A 296 -9.20 12.18 45.56
N LEU A 297 -9.82 12.01 44.39
CA LEU A 297 -11.05 12.71 44.03
C LEU A 297 -12.23 12.20 44.86
N ILE A 298 -12.36 10.89 45.06
CA ILE A 298 -13.39 10.30 45.93
C ILE A 298 -13.24 10.81 47.36
N GLU A 299 -12.01 10.81 47.88
CA GLU A 299 -11.69 11.36 49.20
C GLU A 299 -11.97 12.88 49.29
N LEU A 300 -11.77 13.63 48.21
CA LEU A 300 -12.12 15.05 48.17
C LEU A 300 -13.64 15.26 48.23
N PHE A 301 -14.43 14.48 47.49
CA PHE A 301 -15.89 14.65 47.42
C PHE A 301 -16.63 14.10 48.63
N SER A 302 -15.99 13.22 49.42
CA SER A 302 -16.52 12.82 50.72
C SER A 302 -16.65 14.00 51.69
N ASN A 303 -15.88 15.08 51.48
CA ASN A 303 -15.98 16.32 52.28
C ASN A 303 -17.20 17.19 51.94
N ILE A 304 -17.95 16.87 50.87
CA ILE A 304 -19.17 17.60 50.50
C ILE A 304 -20.35 17.00 51.25
N SER A 305 -20.93 17.77 52.18
CA SER A 305 -22.02 17.34 53.05
C SER A 305 -23.40 17.30 52.37
N GLU A 306 -23.60 18.02 51.25
CA GLU A 306 -24.87 18.03 50.52
C GLU A 306 -25.00 16.86 49.52
N PRO A 307 -25.96 15.93 49.71
CA PRO A 307 -26.15 14.78 48.82
C PRO A 307 -26.53 15.19 47.39
N GLY A 308 -27.26 16.31 47.24
CA GLY A 308 -27.69 16.84 45.95
C GLY A 308 -26.55 17.29 45.03
N LEU A 309 -25.36 17.57 45.59
CA LEU A 309 -24.17 17.93 44.82
C LEU A 309 -23.17 16.77 44.74
N ARG A 310 -23.03 15.99 45.83
CA ARG A 310 -22.09 14.87 45.93
C ARG A 310 -22.46 13.70 45.01
N VAL A 311 -23.71 13.24 45.04
CA VAL A 311 -24.15 12.06 44.28
C VAL A 311 -23.99 12.25 42.77
N PRO A 312 -24.40 13.39 42.17
CA PRO A 312 -24.17 13.63 40.75
C PRO A 312 -22.69 13.71 40.39
N LEU A 313 -21.83 14.22 41.28
CA LEU A 313 -20.41 14.42 41.00
C LEU A 313 -19.63 13.10 41.02
N VAL A 314 -19.87 12.25 42.03
CA VAL A 314 -19.31 10.89 42.11
C VAL A 314 -19.83 10.04 40.95
N SER A 315 -21.14 10.11 40.68
CA SER A 315 -21.75 9.42 39.54
C SER A 315 -21.21 9.93 38.21
N ALA A 316 -20.96 11.23 38.05
CA ALA A 316 -20.40 11.80 36.83
C ALA A 316 -18.94 11.37 36.59
N ILE A 317 -18.15 11.17 37.65
CA ILE A 317 -16.76 10.71 37.54
C ILE A 317 -16.70 9.22 37.23
N LEU A 318 -17.51 8.41 37.90
CA LEU A 318 -17.67 7.00 37.56
C LEU A 318 -18.19 6.83 36.13
N LEU A 319 -19.20 7.63 35.73
CA LEU A 319 -19.70 7.65 34.36
C LEU A 319 -18.64 8.15 33.37
N PHE A 320 -17.81 9.13 33.73
CA PHE A 320 -16.72 9.64 32.89
C PHE A 320 -15.63 8.59 32.69
N LEU A 321 -15.23 7.86 33.73
CA LEU A 321 -14.30 6.74 33.65
C LEU A 321 -14.87 5.61 32.77
N LEU A 322 -16.16 5.28 32.93
CA LEU A 322 -16.89 4.28 32.15
C LEU A 322 -17.00 4.67 30.67
N LEU A 323 -17.43 5.90 30.39
CA LEU A 323 -17.59 6.42 29.04
C LEU A 323 -16.22 6.59 28.36
N ASN A 324 -15.16 6.95 29.09
CA ASN A 324 -13.83 7.11 28.49
C ASN A 324 -13.16 5.80 28.06
N VAL A 325 -13.50 4.65 28.64
CA VAL A 325 -12.95 3.37 28.15
C VAL A 325 -13.83 2.81 27.02
N ALA A 326 -15.16 2.81 27.22
CA ALA A 326 -16.14 2.23 26.30
C ALA A 326 -16.42 3.08 25.05
N LEU A 327 -16.69 4.37 25.21
CA LEU A 327 -17.05 5.29 24.12
C LEU A 327 -15.82 5.66 23.28
N VAL A 328 -14.63 5.72 23.92
CA VAL A 328 -13.36 5.84 23.20
C VAL A 328 -13.13 4.57 22.37
N GLY A 329 -13.24 3.36 22.90
CA GLY A 329 -13.08 2.13 22.11
C GLY A 329 -13.99 2.07 20.86
N PHE A 330 -15.27 2.41 21.01
CA PHE A 330 -16.24 2.34 19.91
C PHE A 330 -16.08 3.46 18.86
N LEU A 331 -15.95 4.72 19.27
CA LEU A 331 -15.81 5.84 18.34
C LEU A 331 -14.42 5.85 17.67
N PHE A 332 -13.39 5.33 18.34
CA PHE A 332 -12.03 5.41 17.85
C PHE A 332 -11.70 4.41 16.75
N VAL A 333 -12.44 3.31 16.53
CA VAL A 333 -12.15 2.41 15.39
C VAL A 333 -12.20 3.17 14.06
N TYR A 334 -13.18 4.08 13.91
CA TYR A 334 -13.32 4.89 12.70
C TYR A 334 -12.30 6.02 12.63
N GLU A 335 -11.95 6.62 13.77
CA GLU A 335 -10.94 7.67 13.82
C GLU A 335 -9.54 7.10 13.54
N VAL A 336 -9.23 5.92 14.09
CA VAL A 336 -8.03 5.14 13.77
C VAL A 336 -7.97 4.79 12.29
N ALA A 337 -9.10 4.41 11.68
CA ALA A 337 -9.16 4.19 10.24
C ALA A 337 -8.83 5.48 9.46
N ARG A 338 -9.39 6.63 9.83
CA ARG A 338 -9.06 7.92 9.18
C ARG A 338 -7.57 8.26 9.29
N ILE A 339 -6.97 8.06 10.45
CA ILE A 339 -5.54 8.30 10.68
C ILE A 339 -4.66 7.37 9.83
N LEU A 340 -4.98 6.08 9.80
CA LEU A 340 -4.23 5.09 9.02
C LEU A 340 -4.32 5.35 7.52
N PHE A 341 -5.44 5.91 7.05
CA PHE A 341 -5.59 6.36 5.67
C PHE A 341 -4.81 7.64 5.38
N LEU A 342 -4.76 8.57 6.34
CA LEU A 342 -4.03 9.83 6.18
C LEU A 342 -2.52 9.63 6.06
N ASP A 343 -2.00 8.50 6.59
CA ASP A 343 -0.57 8.09 6.55
C ASP A 343 0.40 9.09 7.22
N VAL A 344 -0.09 9.88 8.19
CA VAL A 344 0.70 10.93 8.89
C VAL A 344 1.65 10.35 9.94
N GLN A 345 1.62 9.03 10.18
CA GLN A 345 2.40 8.38 11.23
C GLN A 345 3.92 8.53 11.06
N ASP A 346 4.40 8.58 9.82
CA ASP A 346 5.82 8.79 9.50
C ASP A 346 6.27 10.24 9.76
N VAL A 347 5.30 11.17 9.80
CA VAL A 347 5.53 12.61 9.96
C VAL A 347 5.32 13.07 11.40
N SER A 348 4.36 12.46 12.11
CA SER A 348 3.98 12.84 13.47
C SER A 348 4.65 12.03 14.59
N GLY A 349 5.25 10.87 14.29
CA GLY A 349 5.80 10.02 15.34
C GLY A 349 6.78 8.95 14.86
N ARG A 350 7.29 8.15 15.80
CA ARG A 350 8.19 7.02 15.53
C ARG A 350 7.50 5.72 15.90
N GLY A 351 7.65 4.69 15.05
CA GLY A 351 7.15 3.35 15.35
C GLY A 351 5.68 3.11 14.96
N GLY A 352 5.15 3.88 14.01
CA GLY A 352 3.82 3.67 13.44
C GLY A 352 3.68 2.30 12.74
N ILE A 353 2.45 1.97 12.32
CA ILE A 353 2.14 0.77 11.55
C ILE A 353 1.76 1.20 10.13
N ARG A 354 2.71 1.07 9.20
CA ARG A 354 2.44 1.27 7.77
C ARG A 354 1.89 0.00 7.16
N LEU A 355 0.77 0.08 6.45
CA LEU A 355 0.10 -1.08 5.85
C LEU A 355 0.12 -1.06 4.31
N ALA A 356 0.19 0.14 3.75
CA ALA A 356 0.24 0.42 2.32
C ALA A 356 1.00 1.74 2.07
N ASP A 357 1.38 1.99 0.83
CA ASP A 357 1.97 3.26 0.41
C ASP A 357 0.87 4.31 0.18
N SER A 358 1.03 5.55 0.66
CA SER A 358 0.04 6.63 0.52
C SER A 358 -0.35 6.87 -0.94
N ARG A 359 0.61 6.85 -1.87
CA ARG A 359 0.35 6.99 -3.31
C ARG A 359 -0.60 5.90 -3.84
N LEU A 360 -0.40 4.65 -3.42
CA LEU A 360 -1.28 3.54 -3.79
C LEU A 360 -2.61 3.58 -3.02
N LEU A 361 -2.64 4.07 -1.78
CA LEU A 361 -3.90 4.25 -1.04
C LEU A 361 -4.84 5.22 -1.74
N ARG A 362 -4.31 6.25 -2.37
CA ARG A 362 -5.12 7.17 -3.19
C ARG A 362 -5.61 6.48 -4.46
N ALA A 363 -4.74 5.80 -5.20
CA ALA A 363 -5.06 5.27 -6.52
C ALA A 363 -5.88 3.96 -6.50
N GLU A 364 -5.71 3.12 -5.48
CA GLU A 364 -6.10 1.70 -5.56
C GLU A 364 -7.05 1.26 -4.44
N ARG A 365 -8.28 0.91 -4.85
CA ARG A 365 -9.33 0.42 -3.93
C ARG A 365 -8.94 -0.86 -3.18
N SER A 366 -8.10 -1.72 -3.77
CA SER A 366 -7.62 -2.93 -3.10
C SER A 366 -6.73 -2.61 -1.89
N GLN A 367 -5.88 -1.60 -1.99
CA GLN A 367 -5.03 -1.15 -0.88
C GLN A 367 -5.86 -0.43 0.20
N GLN A 368 -6.84 0.38 -0.22
CA GLN A 368 -7.81 0.99 0.69
C GLN A 368 -8.56 -0.07 1.52
N ALA A 369 -9.06 -1.12 0.83
CA ALA A 369 -9.73 -2.24 1.48
C ALA A 369 -8.82 -2.98 2.46
N LYS A 370 -7.53 -3.13 2.14
CA LYS A 370 -6.57 -3.80 3.02
C LYS A 370 -6.36 -3.04 4.34
N VAL A 371 -6.20 -1.71 4.29
CA VAL A 371 -6.06 -0.87 5.48
C VAL A 371 -7.33 -0.90 6.32
N LEU A 372 -8.49 -0.72 5.68
CA LEU A 372 -9.76 -0.73 6.39
C LEU A 372 -10.09 -2.11 6.98
N ASN A 373 -9.77 -3.19 6.27
CA ASN A 373 -9.93 -4.56 6.76
C ASN A 373 -9.08 -4.78 8.02
N PHE A 374 -7.83 -4.32 8.03
CA PHE A 374 -7.00 -4.36 9.24
C PHE A 374 -7.63 -3.58 10.40
N CYS A 375 -8.19 -2.39 10.15
CA CYS A 375 -8.85 -1.61 11.21
C CYS A 375 -10.02 -2.37 11.84
N PHE A 376 -10.85 -3.01 11.01
CA PHE A 376 -12.00 -3.77 11.50
C PHE A 376 -11.62 -5.13 12.10
N THR A 377 -10.63 -5.84 11.57
CA THR A 377 -10.21 -7.12 12.17
C THR A 377 -9.42 -6.90 13.45
N GLY A 378 -8.48 -5.94 13.44
CA GLY A 378 -7.45 -5.78 14.47
C GLY A 378 -7.82 -4.90 15.65
N PHE A 379 -8.91 -4.13 15.57
CA PHE A 379 -9.36 -3.28 16.68
C PHE A 379 -10.79 -3.59 17.15
N ALA A 380 -11.68 -4.04 16.26
CA ALA A 380 -13.09 -4.23 16.61
C ALA A 380 -13.31 -5.29 17.69
N GLY A 381 -12.66 -6.44 17.57
CA GLY A 381 -12.82 -7.54 18.54
C GLY A 381 -12.38 -7.13 19.94
N GLN A 382 -11.23 -6.46 20.05
CA GLN A 382 -10.70 -6.00 21.34
C GLN A 382 -11.53 -4.83 21.93
N SER A 383 -11.95 -3.87 21.10
CA SER A 383 -12.77 -2.74 21.58
C SER A 383 -14.16 -3.19 22.04
N MET A 384 -14.78 -4.14 21.33
CA MET A 384 -16.07 -4.72 21.73
C MET A 384 -15.95 -5.63 22.95
N LEU A 385 -14.83 -6.34 23.10
CA LEU A 385 -14.55 -7.09 24.33
C LEU A 385 -14.43 -6.14 25.53
N LEU A 386 -13.69 -5.03 25.41
CA LEU A 386 -13.60 -4.03 26.47
C LEU A 386 -14.97 -3.41 26.79
N LEU A 387 -15.78 -3.11 25.77
CA LEU A 387 -17.14 -2.62 25.96
C LEU A 387 -18.00 -3.63 26.72
N ALA A 388 -17.96 -4.90 26.32
CA ALA A 388 -18.71 -5.97 26.96
C ALA A 388 -18.26 -6.18 28.42
N LEU A 389 -16.94 -6.21 28.65
CA LEU A 389 -16.37 -6.33 29.99
C LEU A 389 -16.78 -5.15 30.89
N ALA A 390 -16.66 -3.92 30.39
CA ALA A 390 -17.09 -2.72 31.13
C ALA A 390 -18.59 -2.73 31.45
N MET A 391 -19.43 -3.24 30.54
CA MET A 391 -20.85 -3.40 30.80
C MET A 391 -21.13 -4.46 31.87
N ILE A 392 -20.35 -5.55 31.90
CA ILE A 392 -20.50 -6.65 32.85
C ILE A 392 -20.02 -6.27 34.26
N THR A 393 -18.91 -5.54 34.38
CA THR A 393 -18.29 -5.24 35.68
C THR A 393 -18.92 -4.03 36.39
N PHE A 394 -19.28 -2.97 35.66
CA PHE A 394 -19.68 -1.70 36.30
C PHE A 394 -21.19 -1.48 36.49
N TRP A 395 -22.09 -2.21 35.81
CA TRP A 395 -23.55 -1.95 35.91
C TRP A 395 -24.20 -2.46 37.21
N ASP A 396 -23.41 -2.60 38.28
CA ASP A 396 -23.65 -3.30 39.55
C ASP A 396 -23.28 -4.80 39.49
N SER A 397 -22.17 -5.15 40.14
CA SER A 397 -21.66 -6.53 40.29
C SER A 397 -22.65 -7.56 40.89
N SER A 398 -23.81 -7.10 41.38
CA SER A 398 -24.93 -7.96 41.75
C SER A 398 -25.70 -8.54 40.55
N PHE A 399 -25.25 -8.32 39.31
CA PHE A 399 -25.92 -8.84 38.11
C PHE A 399 -25.23 -10.03 37.44
N LEU A 400 -24.00 -10.38 37.83
CA LEU A 400 -23.43 -11.67 37.44
C LEU A 400 -24.06 -12.75 38.33
N PRO A 401 -24.69 -13.79 37.77
CA PRO A 401 -25.13 -14.92 38.56
C PRO A 401 -23.90 -15.55 39.23
N GLN A 402 -23.96 -15.76 40.55
CA GLN A 402 -22.89 -16.40 41.32
C GLN A 402 -23.42 -17.56 42.15
N GLY A 403 -22.60 -18.60 42.32
CA GLY A 403 -22.99 -19.83 43.01
C GLY A 403 -24.24 -20.46 42.39
N GLY A 404 -25.21 -20.85 43.22
CA GLY A 404 -26.44 -21.53 42.79
C GLY A 404 -27.36 -20.74 41.84
N GLN A 405 -27.10 -19.45 41.59
CA GLN A 405 -27.82 -18.66 40.58
C GLN A 405 -27.35 -18.96 39.14
N CYS A 406 -26.19 -19.60 38.97
CA CYS A 406 -25.68 -20.02 37.66
C CYS A 406 -26.34 -21.28 37.10
N GLY A 407 -27.15 -21.98 37.89
CA GLY A 407 -27.84 -23.20 37.46
C GLY A 407 -26.86 -24.20 36.82
N SER A 408 -27.11 -24.61 35.57
CA SER A 408 -26.28 -25.58 34.85
C SER A 408 -24.83 -25.14 34.57
N TRP A 409 -24.50 -23.86 34.78
CA TRP A 409 -23.17 -23.31 34.48
C TRP A 409 -22.30 -23.08 35.72
N GLU A 410 -22.78 -23.49 36.89
CA GLU A 410 -22.08 -23.38 38.17
C GLU A 410 -20.67 -23.98 38.08
N ASP A 411 -20.52 -25.19 37.54
CA ASP A 411 -19.23 -25.89 37.44
C ASP A 411 -18.35 -25.50 36.23
N THR A 412 -18.82 -24.65 35.32
CA THR A 412 -18.13 -24.40 34.03
C THR A 412 -17.80 -22.93 33.80
N LEU A 413 -18.79 -22.09 33.54
CA LEU A 413 -18.56 -20.69 33.21
C LEU A 413 -18.35 -19.85 34.47
N CYS A 414 -19.11 -20.13 35.53
CA CYS A 414 -19.15 -19.29 36.73
C CYS A 414 -17.97 -19.55 37.70
N THR A 415 -17.28 -20.69 37.57
CA THR A 415 -15.98 -20.95 38.21
C THR A 415 -14.84 -20.16 37.57
N VAL A 416 -15.00 -19.75 36.31
CA VAL A 416 -13.96 -19.10 35.50
C VAL A 416 -14.20 -17.59 35.37
N VAL A 417 -15.46 -17.18 35.29
CA VAL A 417 -15.91 -15.79 35.16
C VAL A 417 -16.41 -15.30 36.51
N THR A 418 -15.49 -15.20 37.48
CA THR A 418 -15.77 -14.56 38.77
C THR A 418 -15.78 -13.04 38.61
N LYS A 419 -16.44 -12.34 39.54
CA LYS A 419 -16.44 -10.87 39.58
C LYS A 419 -15.01 -10.31 39.59
N ASP A 420 -14.22 -10.75 40.56
CA ASP A 420 -12.87 -10.27 40.79
C ASP A 420 -11.95 -10.55 39.58
N ALA A 421 -12.11 -11.69 38.89
CA ALA A 421 -11.37 -11.98 37.67
C ALA A 421 -11.74 -11.06 36.49
N MET A 422 -13.03 -10.72 36.33
CA MET A 422 -13.47 -9.83 35.25
C MET A 422 -13.06 -8.38 35.51
N GLU A 423 -13.14 -7.93 36.77
CA GLU A 423 -12.68 -6.62 37.24
C GLU A 423 -11.18 -6.47 37.01
N GLU A 424 -10.39 -7.43 37.49
CA GLU A 424 -8.94 -7.46 37.30
C GLU A 424 -8.56 -7.48 35.80
N LEU A 425 -9.22 -8.30 35.00
CA LEU A 425 -9.00 -8.39 33.55
C LEU A 425 -9.27 -7.05 32.85
N THR A 426 -10.42 -6.43 33.13
CA THR A 426 -10.85 -5.16 32.51
C THR A 426 -9.79 -4.11 32.72
N TRP A 427 -9.30 -4.01 33.95
CA TRP A 427 -8.27 -3.07 34.28
C TRP A 427 -6.90 -3.43 33.69
N MET A 428 -6.45 -4.69 33.76
CA MET A 428 -5.16 -5.11 33.19
C MET A 428 -5.07 -4.78 31.69
N LEU A 429 -6.16 -4.98 30.95
CA LEU A 429 -6.24 -4.63 29.53
C LEU A 429 -6.19 -3.11 29.30
N ALA A 430 -6.91 -2.34 30.12
CA ALA A 430 -6.90 -0.87 30.04
C ALA A 430 -5.52 -0.28 30.36
N ALA A 431 -4.88 -0.76 31.43
CA ALA A 431 -3.53 -0.34 31.83
C ALA A 431 -2.48 -0.73 30.79
N GLY A 432 -2.56 -1.96 30.26
CA GLY A 432 -1.68 -2.40 29.19
C GLY A 432 -1.74 -1.47 27.97
N GLY A 433 -2.95 -1.03 27.59
CA GLY A 433 -3.15 -0.08 26.49
C GLY A 433 -2.57 1.31 26.77
N GLN A 434 -2.79 1.83 27.97
CA GLN A 434 -2.28 3.13 28.37
C GLN A 434 -0.75 3.18 28.47
N ILE A 435 -0.12 2.13 29.01
CA ILE A 435 1.34 2.01 29.06
C ILE A 435 1.92 1.88 27.64
N GLY A 436 1.30 1.05 26.79
CA GLY A 436 1.70 0.89 25.40
C GLY A 436 1.63 2.21 24.63
N PHE A 437 0.56 2.99 24.83
CA PHE A 437 0.43 4.35 24.31
C PHE A 437 1.52 5.28 24.85
N LEU A 438 1.74 5.32 26.17
CA LEU A 438 2.70 6.23 26.81
C LEU A 438 4.12 6.06 26.26
N PHE A 439 4.56 4.82 26.12
CA PHE A 439 5.89 4.50 25.57
C PHE A 439 6.07 5.07 24.15
N ILE A 440 5.09 4.84 23.26
CA ILE A 440 5.17 5.31 21.87
C ILE A 440 5.01 6.83 21.80
N TRP A 441 4.09 7.40 22.58
CA TRP A 441 3.86 8.84 22.64
C TRP A 441 5.14 9.59 23.06
N LEU A 442 5.82 9.16 24.14
CA LEU A 442 7.07 9.77 24.60
C LEU A 442 8.16 9.76 23.52
N THR A 443 8.32 8.65 22.80
CA THR A 443 9.31 8.55 21.70
C THR A 443 8.93 9.38 20.47
N SER A 444 7.65 9.71 20.31
CA SER A 444 7.10 10.46 19.17
C SER A 444 7.11 11.98 19.36
N LEU A 445 7.19 12.48 20.60
CA LEU A 445 7.20 13.93 20.90
C LEU A 445 8.29 14.72 20.14
N GLN A 446 9.47 14.12 19.95
CA GLN A 446 10.60 14.77 19.25
C GLN A 446 10.36 14.97 17.74
N VAL A 447 9.55 14.11 17.13
CA VAL A 447 9.26 14.15 15.68
C VAL A 447 8.01 15.00 15.44
N GLY A 448 6.98 14.82 16.27
CA GLY A 448 5.72 15.57 16.18
C GLY A 448 5.86 17.09 16.38
N SER A 449 6.93 17.58 17.00
CA SER A 449 7.19 19.02 17.09
C SER A 449 7.49 19.68 15.73
N LYS A 450 7.85 18.89 14.71
CA LYS A 450 8.09 19.37 13.34
C LYS A 450 6.82 19.46 12.50
N LEU A 451 5.65 19.05 13.02
CA LEU A 451 4.40 19.09 12.25
C LEU A 451 3.95 20.51 11.91
N ASP A 452 4.26 21.48 12.76
CA ASP A 452 3.90 22.89 12.54
C ASP A 452 4.67 23.52 11.37
N ASP A 453 5.82 22.94 10.99
CA ASP A 453 6.61 23.35 9.82
C ASP A 453 6.06 22.79 8.49
N ILE A 454 5.05 21.92 8.54
CA ILE A 454 4.57 21.15 7.39
C ILE A 454 3.25 21.74 6.90
N SER A 455 3.24 22.18 5.64
CA SER A 455 2.03 22.68 5.01
C SER A 455 1.24 21.52 4.40
N PHE A 456 0.02 21.32 4.88
CA PHE A 456 -0.97 20.44 4.26
C PHE A 456 -1.91 21.28 3.40
N ASP A 457 -1.89 21.07 2.09
CA ASP A 457 -2.83 21.72 1.18
C ASP A 457 -3.95 20.76 0.78
N ALA A 458 -5.15 21.08 1.23
CA ALA A 458 -6.35 20.30 0.98
C ALA A 458 -7.30 21.01 -0.02
N SER A 459 -6.91 22.17 -0.58
CA SER A 459 -7.67 22.97 -1.57
C SER A 459 -7.25 22.69 -3.01
N ILE A 460 -6.01 22.24 -3.21
CA ILE A 460 -5.44 22.02 -4.54
C ILE A 460 -6.23 20.97 -5.33
N SER A 461 -6.87 19.97 -4.71
CA SER A 461 -7.60 18.94 -5.46
C SER A 461 -8.76 19.50 -6.29
N GLU A 462 -9.64 20.33 -5.69
CA GLU A 462 -10.76 20.94 -6.42
C GLU A 462 -10.28 21.94 -7.47
N GLN A 463 -9.25 22.72 -7.14
CA GLN A 463 -8.64 23.65 -8.07
C GLN A 463 -7.95 22.91 -9.24
N ARG A 464 -7.31 21.76 -8.99
CA ARG A 464 -6.65 20.93 -10.00
C ARG A 464 -7.66 20.19 -10.87
N ASP A 465 -8.76 19.68 -10.33
CA ASP A 465 -9.82 19.09 -11.15
C ASP A 465 -10.39 20.12 -12.14
N MET A 466 -10.56 21.38 -11.69
CA MET A 466 -10.93 22.51 -12.56
C MET A 466 -9.82 22.85 -13.56
N LEU A 467 -8.56 22.91 -13.13
CA LEU A 467 -7.42 23.21 -14.01
C LEU A 467 -7.14 22.09 -15.03
N THR A 468 -7.40 20.83 -14.70
CA THR A 468 -7.26 19.67 -15.59
C THR A 468 -8.34 19.71 -16.67
N GLN A 469 -9.58 20.07 -16.31
CA GLN A 469 -10.64 20.33 -17.30
C GLN A 469 -10.31 21.50 -18.23
N MET A 470 -9.46 22.42 -17.77
CA MET A 470 -8.98 23.56 -18.54
C MET A 470 -7.61 23.32 -19.19
N GLU A 471 -6.94 22.18 -18.95
CA GLU A 471 -5.59 21.87 -19.46
C GLU A 471 -5.54 21.96 -20.98
N ASP A 472 -6.53 21.36 -21.64
CA ASP A 472 -6.71 21.37 -23.09
C ASP A 472 -6.97 22.78 -23.64
N MET A 473 -7.57 23.68 -22.85
CA MET A 473 -7.83 25.07 -23.24
C MET A 473 -6.64 26.00 -22.98
N ILE A 474 -5.88 25.77 -21.90
CA ILE A 474 -4.73 26.59 -21.52
C ILE A 474 -3.54 26.31 -22.44
N TYR A 475 -3.33 25.05 -22.82
CA TYR A 475 -2.14 24.62 -23.59
C TYR A 475 -2.46 24.10 -25.00
N LEU A 476 -3.47 24.70 -25.64
CA LEU A 476 -3.73 24.59 -27.08
C LEU A 476 -2.41 24.73 -27.88
N LYS A 477 -1.77 23.59 -28.24
CA LYS A 477 -0.77 23.35 -29.31
C LYS A 477 0.43 22.46 -28.97
N GLN A 478 0.66 22.05 -27.71
CA GLN A 478 1.80 21.17 -27.43
C GLN A 478 1.51 19.71 -27.83
N LYS A 479 2.44 19.09 -28.58
CA LYS A 479 2.32 17.67 -28.92
C LYS A 479 2.59 16.81 -27.68
N PRO A 480 1.90 15.67 -27.52
CA PRO A 480 2.17 14.76 -26.42
C PRO A 480 3.56 14.11 -26.56
N PHE A 481 4.24 13.88 -25.44
CA PHE A 481 5.58 13.29 -25.41
C PHE A 481 5.61 11.91 -26.08
N THR A 482 4.55 11.09 -25.92
CA THR A 482 4.43 9.81 -26.62
C THR A 482 4.53 9.95 -28.14
N GLU A 483 3.96 11.00 -28.74
CA GLU A 483 4.05 11.27 -30.18
C GLU A 483 5.46 11.71 -30.58
N LEU A 484 6.09 12.60 -29.79
CA LEU A 484 7.45 13.06 -30.05
C LEU A 484 8.46 11.91 -30.00
N VAL A 485 8.37 11.06 -28.97
CA VAL A 485 9.21 9.86 -28.85
C VAL A 485 8.92 8.88 -29.97
N ALA A 486 7.64 8.64 -30.32
CA ALA A 486 7.27 7.77 -31.44
C ALA A 486 7.83 8.26 -32.80
N LYS A 487 7.98 9.58 -32.98
CA LYS A 487 8.57 10.20 -34.17
C LYS A 487 10.09 10.32 -34.14
N ASP A 488 10.75 9.80 -33.10
CA ASP A 488 12.20 9.91 -32.88
C ASP A 488 12.69 11.36 -32.70
N ALA A 489 11.80 12.27 -32.28
CA ALA A 489 12.09 13.69 -32.10
C ALA A 489 12.55 14.01 -30.67
N TRP A 490 13.59 13.30 -30.20
CA TRP A 490 14.05 13.37 -28.82
C TRP A 490 14.58 14.74 -28.41
N THR A 491 15.31 15.45 -29.29
CA THR A 491 15.83 16.78 -28.96
C THR A 491 14.69 17.74 -28.63
N ARG A 492 13.64 17.75 -29.44
CA ARG A 492 12.43 18.55 -29.19
C ARG A 492 11.68 18.12 -27.94
N ALA A 493 11.62 16.81 -27.66
CA ALA A 493 10.99 16.32 -26.44
C ALA A 493 11.73 16.83 -25.19
N ILE A 494 13.06 16.84 -25.21
CA ILE A 494 13.86 17.33 -24.07
C ILE A 494 13.78 18.86 -23.98
N GLU A 495 13.74 19.59 -25.09
CA GLU A 495 13.46 21.05 -25.09
C GLU A 495 12.11 21.37 -24.47
N GLN A 496 11.04 20.66 -24.87
CA GLN A 496 9.72 20.81 -24.26
C GLN A 496 9.73 20.46 -22.77
N PHE A 497 10.57 19.50 -22.36
CA PHE A 497 10.74 19.17 -20.96
C PHE A 497 11.42 20.29 -20.15
N ASP A 498 12.43 20.96 -20.71
CA ASP A 498 13.04 22.14 -20.08
C ASP A 498 12.03 23.27 -19.90
N ASP A 499 11.18 23.50 -20.90
CA ASP A 499 10.13 24.53 -20.81
C ASP A 499 9.18 24.26 -19.63
N ILE A 500 8.86 22.98 -19.38
CA ILE A 500 8.06 22.56 -18.22
C ILE A 500 8.81 22.82 -16.91
N LEU A 501 10.12 22.50 -16.85
CA LEU A 501 10.93 22.70 -15.65
C LEU A 501 11.15 24.19 -15.30
N ASN A 502 11.13 25.07 -16.30
CA ASN A 502 11.41 26.50 -16.12
C ASN A 502 10.15 27.34 -15.80
N THR A 503 8.97 26.74 -15.71
CA THR A 503 7.72 27.46 -15.40
C THR A 503 7.64 27.75 -13.90
N SER A 504 7.64 29.03 -13.53
CA SER A 504 7.75 29.51 -12.14
C SER A 504 6.61 30.46 -11.76
N GLU A 505 5.37 29.99 -11.85
CA GLU A 505 4.22 30.72 -11.26
C GLU A 505 3.64 29.93 -10.07
N ASP A 506 3.60 30.58 -8.90
CA ASP A 506 3.13 29.97 -7.64
C ASP A 506 1.68 29.46 -7.70
N SER A 507 0.85 29.97 -8.62
CA SER A 507 -0.55 29.59 -8.82
C SER A 507 -0.76 28.32 -9.67
N MET A 508 0.25 27.85 -10.42
CA MET A 508 0.14 26.68 -11.31
C MET A 508 0.94 25.45 -10.83
N GLN A 509 1.59 25.52 -9.66
CA GLN A 509 2.48 24.47 -9.12
C GLN A 509 1.88 23.06 -9.16
N GLY A 510 0.56 22.92 -8.93
CA GLY A 510 -0.12 21.62 -8.99
C GLY A 510 -0.21 21.05 -10.42
N LEU A 511 -0.51 21.88 -11.42
CA LEU A 511 -0.58 21.44 -12.81
C LEU A 511 0.83 21.19 -13.38
N ASP A 512 1.79 22.03 -13.00
CA ASP A 512 3.19 21.88 -13.39
C ASP A 512 3.79 20.58 -12.84
N LEU A 513 3.50 20.22 -11.59
CA LEU A 513 3.91 18.93 -11.02
C LEU A 513 3.29 17.74 -11.76
N LEU A 514 2.02 17.84 -12.16
CA LEU A 514 1.35 16.78 -12.93
C LEU A 514 2.02 16.59 -14.30
N ARG A 515 2.32 17.70 -14.98
CA ARG A 515 2.99 17.71 -16.29
C ARG A 515 4.42 17.20 -16.19
N GLU A 516 5.18 17.68 -15.22
CA GLU A 516 6.55 17.22 -14.95
C GLU A 516 6.56 15.71 -14.68
N THR A 517 5.67 15.23 -13.80
CA THR A 517 5.55 13.80 -13.47
C THR A 517 5.18 12.98 -14.70
N GLY A 518 4.20 13.43 -15.48
CA GLY A 518 3.77 12.78 -16.71
C GLY A 518 4.88 12.73 -17.77
N ALA A 519 5.61 13.83 -17.97
CA ALA A 519 6.72 13.93 -18.91
C ALA A 519 7.88 13.01 -18.51
N ARG A 520 8.31 13.03 -17.24
CA ARG A 520 9.34 12.12 -16.72
C ARG A 520 8.95 10.66 -16.92
N MET A 521 7.72 10.29 -16.55
CA MET A 521 7.20 8.93 -16.75
C MET A 521 7.32 8.48 -18.21
N GLN A 522 6.88 9.31 -19.16
CA GLN A 522 6.87 8.96 -20.58
C GLN A 522 8.28 8.91 -21.17
N LEU A 523 9.16 9.88 -20.83
CA LEU A 523 10.54 9.91 -21.29
C LEU A 523 11.34 8.71 -20.77
N PHE A 524 11.21 8.36 -19.48
CA PHE A 524 11.87 7.18 -18.92
C PHE A 524 11.32 5.87 -19.49
N ALA A 525 10.02 5.77 -19.72
CA ALA A 525 9.44 4.62 -20.40
C ALA A 525 9.97 4.48 -21.85
N GLY A 526 10.09 5.57 -22.60
CA GLY A 526 10.68 5.56 -23.95
C GLY A 526 12.16 5.17 -23.97
N LEU A 527 12.92 5.54 -22.93
CA LEU A 527 14.32 5.11 -22.72
C LEU A 527 14.45 3.68 -22.18
N ASN A 528 13.33 2.99 -21.90
CA ASN A 528 13.28 1.69 -21.24
C ASN A 528 13.93 1.69 -19.84
N ARG A 529 13.91 2.84 -19.15
CA ARG A 529 14.32 3.02 -17.74
C ARG A 529 13.12 2.69 -16.84
N TRP A 530 12.81 1.40 -16.76
CA TRP A 530 11.54 0.90 -16.23
C TRP A 530 11.35 1.11 -14.73
N GLU A 531 12.42 1.20 -13.94
CA GLU A 531 12.33 1.46 -12.50
C GLU A 531 11.86 2.89 -12.21
N GLU A 532 12.45 3.88 -12.89
CA GLU A 532 12.05 5.28 -12.74
C GLU A 532 10.68 5.53 -13.37
N ALA A 533 10.42 4.96 -14.55
CA ALA A 533 9.11 5.05 -15.17
C ALA A 533 8.00 4.48 -14.26
N GLU A 534 8.28 3.42 -13.50
CA GLU A 534 7.35 2.87 -12.51
C GLU A 534 7.09 3.86 -11.37
N GLU A 535 8.14 4.47 -10.81
CA GLU A 535 8.00 5.43 -9.72
C GLU A 535 7.13 6.63 -10.11
N TYR A 536 7.43 7.25 -11.27
CA TYR A 536 6.63 8.37 -11.77
C TYR A 536 5.23 7.94 -12.18
N ALA A 537 5.02 6.70 -12.66
CA ALA A 537 3.69 6.20 -12.95
C ALA A 537 2.83 6.02 -11.69
N VAL A 538 3.42 5.57 -10.56
CA VAL A 538 2.72 5.52 -9.27
C VAL A 538 2.37 6.92 -8.79
N SER A 539 3.30 7.87 -8.89
CA SER A 539 3.03 9.27 -8.56
C SER A 539 1.93 9.86 -9.45
N MET A 540 1.96 9.59 -10.75
CA MET A 540 0.93 10.04 -11.70
C MET A 540 -0.45 9.47 -11.38
N LEU A 541 -0.52 8.17 -11.04
CA LEU A 541 -1.76 7.53 -10.62
C LEU A 541 -2.31 8.11 -9.33
N ALA A 542 -1.42 8.42 -8.39
CA ALA A 542 -1.81 9.15 -7.19
C ALA A 542 -2.40 10.49 -7.61
N LEU A 543 -1.64 11.34 -8.31
CA LEU A 543 -2.03 12.69 -8.74
C LEU A 543 -3.37 12.76 -9.50
N GLN A 544 -3.67 11.79 -10.36
CA GLN A 544 -4.91 11.73 -11.17
C GLN A 544 -6.03 10.87 -10.55
N GLY A 545 -5.88 10.37 -9.32
CA GLY A 545 -6.93 9.57 -8.66
C GLY A 545 -7.23 8.22 -9.35
N GLY A 546 -6.27 7.67 -10.08
CA GLY A 546 -6.33 6.34 -10.69
C GLY A 546 -7.21 6.19 -11.94
N ARG A 547 -8.41 6.79 -12.00
CA ARG A 547 -9.41 6.48 -13.04
C ARG A 547 -9.05 6.99 -14.44
N GLU A 548 -8.42 8.15 -14.55
CA GLU A 548 -8.16 8.84 -15.82
C GLU A 548 -6.75 8.56 -16.38
N ALA A 549 -5.88 7.91 -15.59
CA ALA A 549 -4.48 7.70 -15.93
C ALA A 549 -4.21 6.39 -16.69
N GLN A 550 -4.87 6.15 -17.83
CA GLN A 550 -4.71 4.89 -18.59
C GLN A 550 -3.26 4.63 -19.01
N VAL A 551 -2.54 5.66 -19.46
CA VAL A 551 -1.12 5.57 -19.83
C VAL A 551 -0.26 5.15 -18.63
N ALA A 552 -0.48 5.74 -17.45
CA ALA A 552 0.28 5.37 -16.25
C ALA A 552 0.03 3.91 -15.84
N ARG A 553 -1.20 3.40 -15.98
CA ARG A 553 -1.49 1.97 -15.74
C ARG A 553 -0.77 1.05 -16.73
N LEU A 554 -0.74 1.42 -18.01
CA LEU A 554 0.01 0.67 -19.02
C LEU A 554 1.52 0.67 -18.71
N VAL A 555 2.08 1.82 -18.30
CA VAL A 555 3.48 1.93 -17.86
C VAL A 555 3.74 1.04 -16.65
N LEU A 556 2.89 1.04 -15.62
CA LEU A 556 3.08 0.18 -14.45
C LEU A 556 3.06 -1.32 -14.80
N ALA A 557 2.12 -1.74 -15.65
CA ALA A 557 2.02 -3.13 -16.08
C ALA A 557 3.24 -3.52 -16.95
N ALA A 558 3.63 -2.66 -17.89
CA ALA A 558 4.82 -2.86 -18.72
C ALA A 558 6.08 -2.92 -17.87
N ALA A 559 6.27 -2.00 -16.92
CA ALA A 559 7.42 -1.97 -16.02
C ALA A 559 7.54 -3.26 -15.21
N SER A 560 6.47 -3.76 -14.59
CA SER A 560 6.52 -5.03 -13.84
C SER A 560 6.87 -6.23 -14.73
N ILE A 561 6.34 -6.26 -15.96
CA ILE A 561 6.65 -7.31 -16.94
C ILE A 561 8.11 -7.23 -17.38
N SER A 562 8.60 -6.03 -17.70
CA SER A 562 9.98 -5.75 -18.10
C SER A 562 10.99 -6.09 -17.01
N GLN A 563 10.69 -5.73 -15.75
CA GLN A 563 11.49 -6.07 -14.58
C GLN A 563 11.38 -7.55 -14.15
N ARG A 564 10.52 -8.33 -14.81
CA ARG A 564 10.26 -9.76 -14.53
C ARG A 564 9.64 -10.02 -13.15
N ASP A 565 9.03 -9.02 -12.51
CA ASP A 565 8.23 -9.19 -11.29
C ASP A 565 6.80 -9.63 -11.68
N LEU A 566 6.69 -10.88 -12.12
CA LEU A 566 5.40 -11.45 -12.54
C LEU A 566 4.35 -11.43 -11.42
N PRO A 567 4.67 -11.73 -10.15
CA PRO A 567 3.71 -11.59 -9.06
C PRO A 567 3.10 -10.17 -8.97
N GLU A 568 3.90 -9.13 -9.13
CA GLU A 568 3.44 -7.73 -9.16
C GLU A 568 2.67 -7.37 -10.45
N ALA A 569 3.06 -7.96 -11.59
CA ALA A 569 2.36 -7.73 -12.85
C ALA A 569 0.91 -8.27 -12.86
N ALA A 570 0.57 -9.27 -12.03
CA ALA A 570 -0.78 -9.86 -11.99
C ALA A 570 -1.88 -8.86 -11.64
N PRO A 571 -1.83 -8.22 -10.44
CA PRO A 571 -2.84 -7.25 -10.05
C PRO A 571 -2.89 -6.07 -11.02
N ARG A 572 -1.74 -5.55 -11.47
CA ARG A 572 -1.66 -4.42 -12.43
C ARG A 572 -2.34 -4.72 -13.77
N LEU A 573 -2.08 -5.90 -14.34
CA LEU A 573 -2.75 -6.35 -15.57
C LEU A 573 -4.26 -6.52 -15.40
N SER A 574 -4.72 -6.95 -14.22
CA SER A 574 -6.16 -7.13 -13.97
C SER A 574 -6.95 -5.81 -13.97
N LEU A 575 -6.27 -4.68 -13.77
CA LEU A 575 -6.83 -3.33 -13.76
C LEU A 575 -6.85 -2.68 -15.15
N LEU A 576 -6.19 -3.28 -16.14
CA LEU A 576 -6.21 -2.77 -17.52
C LEU A 576 -7.53 -3.09 -18.21
N ASN A 577 -7.91 -2.23 -19.15
CA ASN A 577 -9.05 -2.49 -20.00
C ASN A 577 -8.73 -3.64 -20.97
N LYS A 578 -9.45 -4.76 -20.84
CA LYS A 578 -9.18 -5.98 -21.63
C LYS A 578 -9.55 -5.85 -23.11
N SER A 579 -10.32 -4.84 -23.48
CA SER A 579 -10.67 -4.55 -24.88
C SER A 579 -9.66 -3.64 -25.59
N ASP A 580 -8.70 -3.08 -24.86
CA ASP A 580 -7.64 -2.25 -25.42
C ASP A 580 -6.54 -3.12 -26.06
N VAL A 581 -6.06 -2.74 -27.25
CA VAL A 581 -5.03 -3.47 -28.00
C VAL A 581 -3.71 -3.46 -27.26
N GLU A 582 -3.35 -2.33 -26.64
CA GLU A 582 -2.09 -2.18 -25.90
C GLU A 582 -2.09 -3.06 -24.64
N ALA A 583 -3.19 -3.04 -23.89
CA ALA A 583 -3.40 -3.94 -22.76
C ALA A 583 -3.38 -5.42 -23.17
N ALA A 584 -4.01 -5.77 -24.30
CA ALA A 584 -4.01 -7.13 -24.83
C ALA A 584 -2.58 -7.63 -25.12
N ARG A 585 -1.71 -6.80 -25.69
CA ARG A 585 -0.29 -7.14 -25.94
C ARG A 585 0.46 -7.41 -24.64
N LEU A 586 0.24 -6.62 -23.60
CA LEU A 586 0.85 -6.84 -22.28
C LEU A 586 0.35 -8.13 -21.62
N HIS A 587 -0.95 -8.44 -21.73
CA HIS A 587 -1.51 -9.72 -21.28
C HIS A 587 -0.89 -10.91 -22.01
N TRP A 588 -0.73 -10.81 -23.33
CA TRP A 588 -0.07 -11.84 -24.12
C TRP A 588 1.37 -12.06 -23.67
N PHE A 589 2.18 -11.00 -23.57
CA PHE A 589 3.58 -11.16 -23.21
C PHE A 589 3.73 -11.70 -21.77
N ALA A 590 2.85 -11.32 -20.85
CA ALA A 590 2.81 -11.91 -19.51
C ALA A 590 2.47 -13.43 -19.53
N ALA A 591 1.63 -13.89 -20.46
CA ALA A 591 1.32 -15.31 -20.67
C ALA A 591 2.48 -16.07 -21.35
N VAL A 592 3.28 -15.38 -22.18
CA VAL A 592 4.53 -15.91 -22.73
C VAL A 592 5.56 -16.16 -21.63
N LEU A 593 5.72 -15.22 -20.70
CA LEU A 593 6.67 -15.34 -19.58
C LEU A 593 6.23 -16.35 -18.52
N ASN A 594 4.92 -16.52 -18.29
CA ASN A 594 4.38 -17.39 -17.24
C ASN A 594 3.47 -18.49 -17.79
N ARG A 595 3.89 -19.74 -17.60
CA ARG A 595 3.11 -20.93 -18.00
C ARG A 595 1.73 -21.03 -17.34
N LYS A 596 1.56 -20.46 -16.14
CA LYS A 596 0.30 -20.53 -15.38
C LYS A 596 -0.73 -19.47 -15.79
N ARG A 597 -0.40 -18.55 -16.69
CA ARG A 597 -1.29 -17.46 -17.09
C ARG A 597 -1.93 -17.73 -18.44
N GLU A 598 -3.14 -17.26 -18.63
CA GLU A 598 -3.84 -17.32 -19.90
C GLU A 598 -4.15 -15.91 -20.39
N VAL A 599 -4.27 -15.76 -21.70
CA VAL A 599 -4.72 -14.52 -22.32
C VAL A 599 -6.23 -14.41 -22.12
N PRO A 600 -6.76 -13.27 -21.62
CA PRO A 600 -8.19 -13.09 -21.48
C PRO A 600 -8.93 -13.36 -22.78
N VAL A 601 -10.06 -14.08 -22.71
CA VAL A 601 -10.88 -14.46 -23.87
C VAL A 601 -11.27 -13.24 -24.71
N THR A 602 -11.56 -12.12 -24.07
CA THR A 602 -11.90 -10.84 -24.73
C THR A 602 -10.76 -10.28 -25.58
N SER A 603 -9.51 -10.57 -25.23
CA SER A 603 -8.31 -10.03 -25.89
C SER A 603 -7.83 -10.89 -27.07
N GLN A 604 -8.24 -12.17 -27.14
CA GLN A 604 -7.77 -13.11 -28.17
C GLN A 604 -8.15 -12.69 -29.61
N PRO A 605 -9.39 -12.26 -29.91
CA PRO A 605 -9.74 -11.83 -31.27
C PRO A 605 -8.90 -10.64 -31.73
N ILE A 606 -8.69 -9.66 -30.84
CA ILE A 606 -7.89 -8.45 -31.09
C ILE A 606 -6.44 -8.82 -31.46
N LEU A 607 -5.84 -9.73 -30.70
CA LEU A 607 -4.46 -10.17 -30.92
C LEU A 607 -4.28 -10.96 -32.22
N SER A 608 -5.29 -11.72 -32.65
CA SER A 608 -5.22 -12.55 -33.87
C SER A 608 -5.09 -11.72 -35.17
N ILE A 609 -5.67 -10.51 -35.16
CA ILE A 609 -5.65 -9.58 -36.30
C ILE A 609 -4.56 -8.51 -36.17
N ASP A 610 -3.96 -8.34 -34.99
CA ASP A 610 -2.93 -7.33 -34.75
C ASP A 610 -1.62 -7.63 -35.53
N PRO A 611 -1.20 -6.76 -36.46
CA PRO A 611 0.00 -6.99 -37.24
C PRO A 611 1.29 -6.87 -36.43
N LEU A 612 1.31 -6.07 -35.34
CA LEU A 612 2.50 -5.96 -34.48
C LEU A 612 2.72 -7.26 -33.72
N MET A 613 1.64 -7.82 -33.18
CA MET A 613 1.63 -9.13 -32.55
C MET A 613 2.18 -10.23 -33.46
N ARG A 614 1.77 -10.28 -34.73
CA ARG A 614 2.32 -11.23 -35.72
C ARG A 614 3.84 -11.11 -35.89
N ARG A 615 4.40 -9.90 -35.79
CA ARG A 615 5.86 -9.68 -35.85
C ARG A 615 6.58 -10.10 -34.57
N ASN A 616 5.95 -9.95 -33.41
CA ASN A 616 6.49 -10.48 -32.16
C ASN A 616 6.50 -12.02 -32.16
N ILE A 617 5.45 -12.66 -32.67
CA ILE A 617 5.40 -14.11 -32.88
C ILE A 617 6.51 -14.56 -33.84
N ASP A 618 6.67 -13.87 -34.97
CA ASP A 618 7.73 -14.14 -35.94
C ASP A 618 9.12 -14.10 -35.29
N LEU A 619 9.38 -13.09 -34.44
CA LEU A 619 10.64 -13.01 -33.68
C LEU A 619 10.85 -14.22 -32.75
N LEU A 620 9.81 -14.68 -32.05
CA LEU A 620 9.89 -15.85 -31.19
C LEU A 620 10.23 -17.12 -31.99
N ARG A 621 9.58 -17.32 -33.14
CA ARG A 621 9.88 -18.43 -34.06
C ARG A 621 11.29 -18.33 -34.65
N ARG A 622 11.72 -17.14 -35.05
CA ARG A 622 13.09 -16.89 -35.53
C ARG A 622 14.14 -17.17 -34.47
N THR A 623 13.83 -16.90 -33.21
CA THR A 623 14.73 -17.19 -32.09
C THR A 623 14.90 -18.70 -31.86
N SER A 624 13.89 -19.53 -32.12
CA SER A 624 14.03 -21.00 -31.97
C SER A 624 14.93 -21.62 -33.04
N ILE A 625 14.91 -21.08 -34.27
CA ILE A 625 15.76 -21.54 -35.37
C ILE A 625 17.10 -20.78 -35.45
N GLY A 626 17.21 -19.63 -34.79
CA GLY A 626 18.39 -18.77 -34.78
C GLY A 626 18.58 -17.93 -36.05
N GLU A 627 17.50 -17.57 -36.75
CA GLU A 627 17.55 -16.74 -37.96
C GLU A 627 17.45 -15.23 -37.61
N PRO A 628 18.48 -14.42 -37.85
CA PRO A 628 18.47 -13.00 -37.47
C PRO A 628 17.60 -12.14 -38.39
N ARG A 629 17.35 -12.54 -39.65
CA ARG A 629 16.64 -11.72 -40.65
C ARG A 629 15.16 -12.15 -40.79
N PRO A 630 14.19 -11.22 -40.81
CA PRO A 630 12.81 -11.56 -41.11
C PRO A 630 12.61 -11.86 -42.61
N ALA A 631 11.73 -12.81 -42.93
CA ALA A 631 11.39 -13.15 -44.32
C ALA A 631 10.57 -12.05 -45.03
N LYS A 632 9.72 -11.34 -44.27
CA LYS A 632 8.85 -10.27 -44.80
C LYS A 632 9.45 -8.89 -44.54
N ALA A 633 9.33 -8.01 -45.53
CA ALA A 633 9.73 -6.61 -45.45
C ALA A 633 9.01 -5.88 -44.30
N THR A 634 9.74 -4.99 -43.65
CA THR A 634 9.25 -4.21 -42.50
C THR A 634 8.42 -3.01 -42.97
N LYS A 635 7.31 -2.72 -42.26
CA LYS A 635 6.48 -1.54 -42.52
C LYS A 635 7.13 -0.29 -41.89
N ASN A 636 6.85 0.89 -42.44
CA ASN A 636 7.31 2.15 -41.86
C ASN A 636 6.31 2.67 -40.82
N SER A 637 6.46 2.24 -39.57
CA SER A 637 5.82 2.89 -38.42
C SER A 637 6.68 2.75 -37.16
N PRO A 638 6.45 3.53 -36.09
CA PRO A 638 7.32 3.58 -34.92
C PRO A 638 7.69 2.21 -34.31
N PRO A 639 6.75 1.31 -33.96
CA PRO A 639 7.10 0.01 -33.40
C PRO A 639 7.88 -0.89 -34.39
N TYR A 640 7.58 -0.81 -35.69
CA TYR A 640 8.29 -1.59 -36.69
C TYR A 640 9.71 -1.07 -36.95
N ARG A 641 9.96 0.24 -36.78
CA ARG A 641 11.31 0.81 -36.82
C ARG A 641 12.17 0.24 -35.70
N MET A 642 11.67 0.19 -34.46
CA MET A 642 12.39 -0.48 -33.36
C MET A 642 12.67 -1.95 -33.66
N MET A 643 11.69 -2.68 -34.21
CA MET A 643 11.91 -4.08 -34.63
C MET A 643 12.99 -4.21 -35.70
N LEU A 644 13.00 -3.32 -36.71
CA LEU A 644 14.02 -3.31 -37.76
C LEU A 644 15.41 -3.08 -37.18
N LEU A 645 15.55 -2.12 -36.26
CA LEU A 645 16.83 -1.88 -35.58
C LEU A 645 17.26 -3.08 -34.73
N GLY A 646 16.30 -3.77 -34.10
CA GLY A 646 16.53 -5.06 -33.42
C GLY A 646 17.01 -6.16 -34.36
N ASP A 647 16.44 -6.25 -35.57
CA ASP A 647 16.89 -7.19 -36.61
C ASP A 647 18.31 -6.85 -37.08
N CYS A 648 18.64 -5.56 -37.25
CA CYS A 648 20.02 -5.12 -37.50
C CYS A 648 20.99 -5.57 -36.40
N ALA A 649 20.63 -5.40 -35.12
CA ALA A 649 21.46 -5.85 -34.00
C ALA A 649 21.74 -7.36 -34.03
N ARG A 650 20.73 -8.17 -34.37
CA ARG A 650 20.87 -9.63 -34.50
C ARG A 650 21.74 -10.02 -35.69
N MET A 651 21.62 -9.31 -36.81
CA MET A 651 22.49 -9.53 -37.97
C MET A 651 23.94 -9.16 -37.68
N ARG A 652 24.19 -8.08 -36.91
CA ARG A 652 25.54 -7.73 -36.40
C ARG A 652 26.13 -8.86 -35.56
N LEU A 653 25.36 -9.42 -34.63
CA LEU A 653 25.76 -10.58 -33.82
C LEU A 653 26.07 -11.82 -34.67
N ALA A 654 25.37 -12.02 -35.78
CA ALA A 654 25.61 -13.11 -36.72
C ALA A 654 26.78 -12.85 -37.70
N GLY A 655 27.46 -11.69 -37.62
CA GLY A 655 28.51 -11.30 -38.57
C GLY A 655 28.00 -10.88 -39.95
N ARG A 656 26.68 -10.68 -40.12
CA ARG A 656 26.03 -10.30 -41.38
C ARG A 656 25.82 -8.77 -41.48
N HIS A 657 26.82 -7.98 -41.08
CA HIS A 657 26.68 -6.52 -40.98
C HIS A 657 26.57 -5.81 -42.34
N GLU A 658 27.23 -6.29 -43.41
CA GLU A 658 27.08 -5.72 -44.77
C GLU A 658 25.65 -5.88 -45.33
N GLU A 659 25.04 -7.04 -45.09
CA GLU A 659 23.65 -7.29 -45.45
C GLU A 659 22.70 -6.39 -44.63
N ALA A 660 23.03 -6.17 -43.36
CA ALA A 660 22.27 -5.28 -42.48
C ALA A 660 22.35 -3.82 -42.91
N ILE A 661 23.52 -3.35 -43.36
CA ILE A 661 23.72 -2.01 -43.95
C ILE A 661 22.82 -1.86 -45.16
N THR A 662 22.91 -2.78 -46.12
CA THR A 662 22.11 -2.75 -47.36
C THR A 662 20.61 -2.72 -47.04
N MET A 663 20.15 -3.57 -46.11
CA MET A 663 18.75 -3.62 -45.70
C MET A 663 18.28 -2.29 -45.11
N LEU A 664 19.08 -1.67 -44.24
CA LEU A 664 18.70 -0.42 -43.57
C LEU A 664 18.73 0.75 -44.56
N GLU A 665 19.75 0.84 -45.42
CA GLU A 665 19.87 1.87 -46.44
C GLU A 665 18.73 1.79 -47.46
N ASP A 666 18.39 0.58 -47.93
CA ASP A 666 17.24 0.36 -48.84
C ASP A 666 15.93 0.80 -48.18
N PHE A 667 15.73 0.46 -46.90
CA PHE A 667 14.56 0.91 -46.15
C PHE A 667 14.53 2.43 -46.00
N MET A 668 15.67 3.04 -45.65
CA MET A 668 15.78 4.49 -45.50
C MET A 668 15.51 5.21 -46.82
N LYS A 669 16.08 4.75 -47.93
CA LYS A 669 15.86 5.33 -49.26
C LYS A 669 14.40 5.19 -49.71
N LYS A 670 13.78 4.03 -49.47
CA LYS A 670 12.37 3.78 -49.83
C LYS A 670 11.39 4.73 -49.15
N PHE A 671 11.68 5.17 -47.93
CA PHE A 671 10.77 5.97 -47.10
C PHE A 671 11.30 7.38 -46.79
N GLU A 672 12.22 7.88 -47.60
CA GLU A 672 12.89 9.18 -47.42
C GLU A 672 11.90 10.35 -47.30
N THR A 673 10.87 10.36 -48.16
CA THR A 673 9.85 11.41 -48.26
C THR A 673 8.47 10.98 -47.73
N HIS A 674 8.42 9.97 -46.87
CA HIS A 674 7.15 9.50 -46.30
C HIS A 674 6.44 10.61 -45.51
N SER A 675 5.12 10.73 -45.67
CA SER A 675 4.27 11.79 -45.08
C SER A 675 4.42 11.93 -43.57
N ASP A 676 4.18 10.84 -42.83
CA ASP A 676 4.07 10.89 -41.37
C ASP A 676 5.38 10.57 -40.63
N TYR A 677 6.21 9.73 -41.26
CA TYR A 677 7.46 9.21 -40.70
C TYR A 677 8.54 9.22 -41.79
N PRO A 678 9.10 10.38 -42.14
CA PRO A 678 10.25 10.43 -43.06
C PRO A 678 11.46 9.75 -42.41
N THR A 679 12.29 9.09 -43.21
CA THR A 679 13.56 8.49 -42.74
C THR A 679 14.72 9.48 -42.82
N SER A 680 14.56 10.61 -43.53
CA SER A 680 15.54 11.69 -43.60
C SER A 680 15.83 12.31 -42.23
N SER A 681 14.81 12.41 -41.37
CA SER A 681 14.91 12.87 -39.98
C SER A 681 15.00 11.74 -38.95
N TRP A 682 15.20 10.49 -39.37
CA TRP A 682 15.27 9.35 -38.46
C TRP A 682 16.68 9.17 -37.91
N SER A 683 16.94 9.80 -36.77
CA SER A 683 18.25 9.91 -36.13
C SER A 683 18.74 8.58 -35.58
N GLN A 684 17.86 7.82 -34.92
CA GLN A 684 18.21 6.51 -34.37
C GLN A 684 18.61 5.52 -35.48
N GLY A 685 17.97 5.57 -36.64
CA GLY A 685 18.35 4.77 -37.81
C GLY A 685 19.77 5.07 -38.28
N LYS A 686 20.12 6.37 -38.40
CA LYS A 686 21.48 6.81 -38.75
C LYS A 686 22.52 6.42 -37.69
N VAL A 687 22.15 6.43 -36.41
CA VAL A 687 23.04 5.95 -35.32
C VAL A 687 23.39 4.49 -35.52
N VAL A 688 22.40 3.62 -35.78
CA VAL A 688 22.63 2.19 -36.00
C VAL A 688 23.44 1.96 -37.28
N LEU A 689 23.18 2.73 -38.34
CA LEU A 689 23.98 2.70 -39.57
C LEU A 689 25.45 3.02 -39.31
N ALA A 690 25.74 4.05 -38.51
CA ALA A 690 27.11 4.39 -38.12
C ALA A 690 27.79 3.26 -37.35
N LEU A 691 27.08 2.60 -36.42
CA LEU A 691 27.61 1.45 -35.68
C LEU A 691 27.92 0.26 -36.61
N MET A 692 27.07 -0.02 -37.61
CA MET A 692 27.33 -1.08 -38.57
C MET A 692 28.51 -0.75 -39.50
N HIS A 693 28.73 0.52 -39.84
CA HIS A 693 29.94 0.93 -40.56
C HIS A 693 31.21 0.77 -39.71
N LEU A 694 31.13 0.93 -38.38
CA LEU A 694 32.25 0.58 -37.50
C LEU A 694 32.56 -0.91 -37.56
N ASP A 695 31.53 -1.77 -37.49
CA ASP A 695 31.72 -3.23 -37.63
C ASP A 695 32.30 -3.61 -39.00
N ALA A 696 31.95 -2.89 -40.06
CA ALA A 696 32.49 -3.06 -41.41
C ALA A 696 33.90 -2.45 -41.60
N ASN A 697 34.55 -2.00 -40.53
CA ASN A 697 35.86 -1.35 -40.53
C ASN A 697 35.91 -0.06 -41.41
N ARG A 698 34.83 0.73 -41.40
CA ARG A 698 34.70 2.02 -42.12
C ARG A 698 34.54 3.20 -41.14
N PRO A 699 35.54 3.49 -40.29
CA PRO A 699 35.42 4.49 -39.22
C PRO A 699 35.18 5.91 -39.74
N ASN A 700 35.78 6.30 -40.87
CA ASN A 700 35.59 7.65 -41.45
C ASN A 700 34.13 7.92 -41.82
N THR A 701 33.41 6.92 -42.34
CA THR A 701 31.98 7.04 -42.67
C THR A 701 31.15 7.16 -41.40
N ALA A 702 31.45 6.35 -40.38
CA ALA A 702 30.77 6.42 -39.09
C ALA A 702 30.98 7.79 -38.41
N ILE A 703 32.21 8.32 -38.43
CA ILE A 703 32.57 9.65 -37.91
C ILE A 703 31.80 10.75 -38.65
N ARG A 704 31.72 10.67 -39.98
CA ARG A 704 30.97 11.65 -40.79
C ARG A 704 29.50 11.70 -40.37
N ILE A 705 28.84 10.53 -40.30
CA ILE A 705 27.44 10.42 -39.87
C ILE A 705 27.28 10.97 -38.44
N ALA A 706 28.20 10.61 -37.53
CA ALA A 706 28.12 11.07 -36.15
C ALA A 706 28.33 12.58 -35.99
N ARG A 707 29.18 13.22 -36.81
CA ARG A 707 29.35 14.69 -36.82
C ARG A 707 28.09 15.39 -37.30
N GLU A 708 27.48 14.91 -38.38
CA GLU A 708 26.21 15.44 -38.91
C GLU A 708 25.09 15.32 -37.85
N LEU A 709 24.97 14.16 -37.19
CA LEU A 709 24.01 13.94 -36.12
C LEU A 709 24.28 14.80 -34.88
N ARG A 710 25.55 14.95 -34.49
CA ARG A 710 25.94 15.80 -33.35
C ARG A 710 25.49 17.24 -33.54
N THR A 711 25.53 17.76 -34.76
CA THR A 711 25.06 19.12 -35.06
C THR A 711 23.56 19.22 -35.20
N ALA A 712 22.91 18.21 -35.79
CA ALA A 712 21.47 18.26 -36.05
C ALA A 712 20.63 17.93 -34.81
N GLU A 713 21.06 16.96 -33.99
CA GLU A 713 20.27 16.38 -32.90
C GLU A 713 21.15 16.14 -31.64
N PRO A 714 21.74 17.20 -31.06
CA PRO A 714 22.76 17.08 -30.01
C PRO A 714 22.24 16.49 -28.69
N ARG A 715 20.94 16.61 -28.41
CA ARG A 715 20.32 16.14 -27.16
C ARG A 715 19.73 14.73 -27.30
N HIS A 716 19.72 14.17 -28.51
CA HIS A 716 19.15 12.84 -28.74
C HIS A 716 19.94 11.73 -28.00
N PRO A 717 19.33 10.95 -27.09
CA PRO A 717 20.05 10.00 -26.22
C PRO A 717 20.96 9.01 -26.98
N HIS A 718 20.45 8.39 -28.05
CA HIS A 718 21.24 7.47 -28.88
C HIS A 718 22.40 8.15 -29.64
N VAL A 719 22.24 9.39 -30.10
CA VAL A 719 23.32 10.17 -30.74
C VAL A 719 24.42 10.47 -29.71
N ARG A 720 24.03 10.83 -28.49
CA ARG A 720 24.96 11.06 -27.39
C ARG A 720 25.79 9.83 -27.06
N SER A 721 25.14 8.68 -26.95
CA SER A 721 25.84 7.42 -26.74
C SER A 721 26.76 7.04 -27.92
N LEU A 722 26.39 7.32 -29.17
CA LEU A 722 27.26 7.09 -30.34
C LEU A 722 28.53 7.96 -30.30
N VAL A 723 28.36 9.26 -30.03
CA VAL A 723 29.50 10.18 -29.93
C VAL A 723 30.43 9.78 -28.80
N ARG A 724 29.87 9.34 -27.66
CA ARG A 724 30.66 8.80 -26.54
C ARG A 724 31.44 7.55 -26.94
N ILE A 725 30.79 6.60 -27.63
CA ILE A 725 31.46 5.40 -28.16
C ILE A 725 32.65 5.78 -29.05
N LEU A 726 32.44 6.71 -29.99
CA LEU A 726 33.50 7.17 -30.90
C LEU A 726 34.61 7.94 -30.17
N HIS A 727 34.26 8.65 -29.09
CA HIS A 727 35.25 9.30 -28.22
C HIS A 727 36.10 8.28 -27.46
N GLU A 728 35.50 7.25 -26.88
CA GLU A 728 36.22 6.14 -26.22
C GLU A 728 37.18 5.43 -27.18
N LEU A 729 36.82 5.36 -28.46
CA LEU A 729 37.67 4.81 -29.53
C LEU A 729 38.73 5.79 -30.05
N GLY A 730 38.81 7.02 -29.52
CA GLY A 730 39.79 8.03 -29.92
C GLY A 730 39.50 8.71 -31.26
N HIS A 731 38.27 8.62 -31.77
CA HIS A 731 37.90 9.13 -33.09
C HIS A 731 37.28 10.52 -33.09
N MET A 732 36.70 10.98 -31.97
CA MET A 732 36.04 12.29 -31.85
C MET A 732 36.11 12.84 -30.42
N ASP A 733 35.83 14.13 -30.26
CA ASP A 733 35.71 14.77 -28.94
C ASP A 733 34.40 14.39 -28.24
N ALA A 734 34.46 14.34 -26.91
CA ALA A 734 33.30 14.13 -26.05
C ALA A 734 32.29 15.29 -26.16
N MET A 735 31.02 15.01 -25.85
CA MET A 735 30.02 16.06 -25.66
C MET A 735 29.93 16.49 -24.20
N GLY A 736 29.51 17.74 -23.98
CA GLY A 736 29.18 18.23 -22.63
C GLY A 736 28.04 17.43 -22.01
N SER A 737 27.97 17.42 -20.67
CA SER A 737 26.91 16.76 -19.90
C SER A 737 25.54 17.36 -20.18
N GLU A 738 24.50 16.53 -20.11
CA GLU A 738 23.12 16.99 -20.31
C GLU A 738 22.52 17.52 -19.00
N SER A 739 21.95 18.73 -19.04
CA SER A 739 21.44 19.44 -17.85
C SER A 739 20.24 18.76 -17.19
N THR A 740 19.38 18.10 -17.97
CA THR A 740 18.12 17.48 -17.49
C THR A 740 18.33 16.15 -16.76
N GLY A 741 19.49 15.51 -16.91
CA GLY A 741 19.73 14.15 -16.42
C GLY A 741 19.02 13.03 -17.22
N ILE A 742 18.30 13.37 -18.29
CA ILE A 742 17.64 12.40 -19.18
C ILE A 742 18.66 11.88 -20.19
N THR A 743 19.50 10.96 -19.74
CA THR A 743 20.53 10.31 -20.54
C THR A 743 20.51 8.79 -20.36
N MET A 744 21.33 8.07 -21.14
CA MET A 744 21.64 6.68 -20.84
C MET A 744 22.51 6.63 -19.58
N LEU A 745 22.37 5.60 -18.74
CA LEU A 745 23.08 5.50 -17.45
C LEU A 745 24.61 5.61 -17.55
N ILE A 746 25.18 5.13 -18.65
CA ILE A 746 26.59 5.24 -19.00
C ILE A 746 27.10 6.67 -19.17
N ASP A 747 26.20 7.62 -19.38
CA ASP A 747 26.51 9.04 -19.51
C ASP A 747 26.44 9.73 -18.14
N SER A 748 26.00 9.03 -17.09
CA SER A 748 26.02 9.51 -15.71
C SER A 748 27.36 9.17 -15.06
N GLY A 749 27.93 10.09 -14.27
CA GLY A 749 29.21 9.88 -13.56
C GLY A 749 29.19 8.82 -12.44
N GLY A 750 28.10 8.06 -12.31
CA GLY A 750 27.91 7.03 -11.30
C GLY A 750 28.41 5.63 -11.71
N ASP A 751 28.30 4.67 -10.79
CA ASP A 751 28.65 3.27 -11.04
C ASP A 751 27.57 2.55 -11.86
N TRP A 752 27.57 2.81 -13.17
CA TRP A 752 26.61 2.23 -14.10
C TRP A 752 26.63 0.70 -14.09
N VAL A 753 27.74 0.03 -13.75
CA VAL A 753 27.84 -1.44 -13.71
C VAL A 753 26.90 -2.03 -12.67
N LYS A 754 26.76 -1.36 -11.53
CA LYS A 754 25.88 -1.79 -10.44
C LYS A 754 24.40 -1.49 -10.73
N ASP A 755 24.14 -0.34 -11.35
CA ASP A 755 22.79 0.21 -11.47
C ASP A 755 22.10 -0.15 -12.79
N TRP A 756 22.86 -0.52 -13.84
CA TRP A 756 22.31 -0.94 -15.13
C TRP A 756 21.27 -2.06 -15.03
N PRO A 757 21.51 -3.17 -14.31
CA PRO A 757 20.53 -4.24 -14.19
C PRO A 757 19.24 -3.84 -13.44
N LEU A 758 19.27 -2.75 -12.68
CA LEU A 758 18.13 -2.25 -11.92
C LEU A 758 17.24 -1.36 -12.80
N VAL A 759 17.87 -0.40 -13.49
CA VAL A 759 17.17 0.62 -14.27
C VAL A 759 16.86 0.15 -15.69
N HIS A 760 17.83 -0.41 -16.41
CA HIS A 760 17.70 -0.86 -17.82
C HIS A 760 17.46 -2.37 -17.90
N THR A 761 16.34 -2.82 -17.34
CA THR A 761 16.02 -4.26 -17.16
C THR A 761 15.92 -5.08 -18.46
N VAL A 762 15.63 -4.42 -19.59
CA VAL A 762 15.41 -5.07 -20.89
C VAL A 762 16.56 -4.87 -21.89
N GLN A 763 17.53 -4.00 -21.58
CA GLN A 763 18.67 -3.73 -22.45
C GLN A 763 19.91 -4.45 -21.95
N VAL A 764 20.66 -5.06 -22.88
CA VAL A 764 21.98 -5.62 -22.58
C VAL A 764 22.92 -4.51 -22.13
N SER A 765 23.84 -4.82 -21.23
CA SER A 765 24.83 -3.85 -20.76
C SER A 765 25.89 -3.55 -21.83
N PRO A 766 26.47 -2.33 -21.83
CA PRO A 766 27.56 -1.96 -22.74
C PRO A 766 28.81 -2.85 -22.65
N ARG A 767 29.20 -3.28 -21.44
CA ARG A 767 30.34 -4.18 -21.22
C ARG A 767 29.92 -5.38 -20.38
N LEU A 768 30.41 -6.56 -20.74
CA LEU A 768 30.06 -7.84 -20.12
C LEU A 768 31.20 -8.34 -19.22
N SER A 769 31.46 -7.62 -18.11
CA SER A 769 32.64 -7.85 -17.25
C SER A 769 32.41 -8.76 -16.04
N SER A 770 31.16 -8.94 -15.60
CA SER A 770 30.85 -9.69 -14.37
C SER A 770 29.74 -10.73 -14.58
N SER A 771 29.71 -11.75 -13.71
CA SER A 771 28.62 -12.75 -13.73
C SER A 771 27.24 -12.13 -13.51
N ARG A 772 27.14 -11.06 -12.70
CA ARG A 772 25.87 -10.34 -12.49
C ARG A 772 25.38 -9.72 -13.79
N ILE A 773 26.28 -9.06 -14.52
CA ILE A 773 25.98 -8.46 -15.82
C ILE A 773 25.64 -9.52 -16.87
N LEU A 774 26.38 -10.64 -16.93
CA LEU A 774 26.09 -11.72 -17.88
C LEU A 774 24.70 -12.33 -17.64
N LYS A 775 24.32 -12.52 -16.36
CA LYS A 775 22.98 -12.97 -15.98
C LYS A 775 21.92 -11.95 -16.43
N HIS A 776 22.17 -10.67 -16.19
CA HIS A 776 21.30 -9.58 -16.64
C HIS A 776 21.13 -9.61 -18.17
N ALA A 777 22.22 -9.65 -18.93
CA ALA A 777 22.17 -9.65 -20.39
C ALA A 777 21.33 -10.81 -20.97
N ALA A 778 21.45 -12.02 -20.41
CA ALA A 778 20.63 -13.16 -20.82
C ALA A 778 19.13 -13.02 -20.47
N VAL A 779 18.80 -12.28 -19.41
CA VAL A 779 17.41 -11.98 -19.01
C VAL A 779 16.84 -10.80 -19.80
N ALA A 780 17.68 -9.85 -20.20
CA ALA A 780 17.34 -8.72 -21.04
C ALA A 780 17.02 -9.18 -22.46
N ASN A 781 17.99 -9.81 -23.14
CA ASN A 781 17.84 -10.29 -24.50
C ASN A 781 18.73 -11.52 -24.80
N VAL A 782 18.11 -12.68 -25.01
CA VAL A 782 18.83 -13.96 -25.20
C VAL A 782 19.66 -14.04 -26.47
N TRP A 783 19.39 -13.18 -27.46
CA TRP A 783 20.19 -13.08 -28.68
C TRP A 783 21.66 -12.72 -28.41
N ILE A 784 22.00 -12.18 -27.24
CA ILE A 784 23.39 -11.96 -26.83
C ILE A 784 24.23 -13.26 -26.76
N THR A 785 23.59 -14.43 -26.76
CA THR A 785 24.26 -15.74 -26.88
C THR A 785 24.59 -16.13 -28.31
N HIS A 786 24.11 -15.38 -29.31
CA HIS A 786 24.39 -15.61 -30.71
C HIS A 786 25.76 -15.02 -31.08
N SER A 787 26.53 -15.74 -31.89
CA SER A 787 27.75 -15.28 -32.54
C SER A 787 27.90 -15.99 -33.90
N PRO A 788 28.87 -15.62 -34.76
CA PRO A 788 29.11 -16.34 -36.01
C PRO A 788 29.37 -17.84 -35.81
N ASP A 789 29.93 -18.21 -34.65
CA ASP A 789 30.31 -19.59 -34.30
C ASP A 789 29.21 -20.32 -33.49
N GLN A 790 28.18 -19.59 -33.02
CA GLN A 790 27.22 -20.10 -32.05
C GLN A 790 25.80 -19.57 -32.30
N SER A 791 24.85 -20.47 -32.51
CA SER A 791 23.43 -20.10 -32.67
C SER A 791 22.67 -20.05 -31.35
N VAL A 792 21.84 -19.01 -31.19
CA VAL A 792 20.89 -18.82 -30.06
C VAL A 792 19.88 -19.97 -29.92
N SER A 793 19.57 -20.68 -31.02
CA SER A 793 18.66 -21.84 -31.05
C SER A 793 19.01 -22.92 -30.02
N LYS A 794 20.30 -23.06 -29.69
CA LYS A 794 20.81 -24.05 -28.72
C LYS A 794 20.61 -23.66 -27.25
N TYR A 795 20.29 -22.39 -26.98
CA TYR A 795 20.33 -21.81 -25.62
C TYR A 795 19.08 -21.03 -25.23
N TYR A 796 18.20 -20.65 -26.17
CA TYR A 796 17.04 -19.78 -25.88
C TYR A 796 16.13 -20.33 -24.78
N ASN A 797 15.99 -21.66 -24.66
CA ASN A 797 15.15 -22.32 -23.66
C ASN A 797 15.85 -22.58 -22.31
N LYS A 798 17.14 -22.22 -22.18
CA LYS A 798 17.95 -22.49 -20.98
C LYS A 798 18.04 -21.27 -20.08
N ARG A 799 17.63 -21.39 -18.82
CA ARG A 799 17.84 -20.33 -17.81
C ARG A 799 19.32 -20.03 -17.53
N SER A 800 20.21 -21.00 -17.78
CA SER A 800 21.66 -20.85 -17.66
C SER A 800 22.34 -20.32 -18.93
N ALA A 801 21.58 -19.76 -19.88
CA ALA A 801 22.10 -19.21 -21.13
C ALA A 801 23.24 -18.18 -20.92
N TRP A 802 23.23 -17.46 -19.79
CA TRP A 802 24.28 -16.52 -19.42
C TRP A 802 25.70 -17.13 -19.35
N LYS A 803 25.83 -18.44 -19.07
CA LYS A 803 27.11 -19.15 -19.07
C LYS A 803 27.67 -19.44 -20.47
N ARG A 804 26.85 -19.22 -21.50
CA ARG A 804 27.14 -19.53 -22.90
C ARG A 804 27.19 -18.26 -23.74
N ILE A 805 27.22 -17.09 -23.10
CA ILE A 805 27.48 -15.83 -23.80
C ILE A 805 28.94 -15.88 -24.27
N PRO A 806 29.21 -15.79 -25.58
CA PRO A 806 30.57 -15.93 -26.12
C PRO A 806 31.40 -14.66 -25.94
N TYR A 807 30.82 -13.62 -25.36
CA TYR A 807 31.42 -12.31 -25.17
C TYR A 807 31.77 -12.08 -23.70
N ASN A 808 33.02 -11.74 -23.43
CA ASN A 808 33.50 -11.31 -22.13
C ASN A 808 34.54 -10.19 -22.33
N SER A 809 34.78 -9.39 -21.30
CA SER A 809 35.70 -8.24 -21.38
C SER A 809 37.17 -8.59 -21.65
N ASN A 810 37.54 -9.88 -21.68
CA ASN A 810 38.95 -10.30 -21.66
C ASN A 810 39.36 -11.13 -22.90
N GLU A 811 38.41 -11.74 -23.63
CA GLU A 811 38.69 -12.69 -24.73
C GLU A 811 38.01 -12.29 -26.04
N LYS A 812 36.74 -11.86 -26.00
CA LYS A 812 35.95 -11.52 -27.21
C LYS A 812 34.92 -10.45 -26.87
N GLU A 813 35.08 -9.25 -27.41
CA GLU A 813 34.10 -8.18 -27.22
C GLU A 813 32.88 -8.36 -28.13
N ALA A 814 31.72 -7.95 -27.63
CA ALA A 814 30.50 -7.91 -28.44
C ALA A 814 30.54 -6.68 -29.37
N PRO A 815 29.82 -6.70 -30.52
CA PRO A 815 29.70 -5.53 -31.37
C PRO A 815 29.35 -4.26 -30.58
N VAL A 816 30.07 -3.18 -30.87
CA VAL A 816 30.01 -1.97 -30.04
C VAL A 816 28.61 -1.33 -30.15
N GLY A 817 28.07 -0.86 -29.03
CA GLY A 817 26.78 -0.17 -29.01
C GLY A 817 25.54 -1.06 -29.18
N LEU A 818 25.64 -2.38 -28.99
CA LEU A 818 24.48 -3.30 -29.06
C LEU A 818 23.31 -2.88 -28.17
N TYR A 819 23.59 -2.35 -26.97
CA TYR A 819 22.58 -1.88 -26.02
C TYR A 819 21.65 -0.78 -26.57
N LEU A 820 22.06 -0.08 -27.65
CA LEU A 820 21.28 1.00 -28.26
C LEU A 820 20.15 0.52 -29.17
N HIS A 821 20.17 -0.75 -29.60
CA HIS A 821 19.25 -1.25 -30.63
C HIS A 821 18.98 -2.76 -30.59
N LEU A 822 19.59 -3.53 -29.67
CA LEU A 822 19.26 -4.95 -29.47
C LEU A 822 17.93 -5.10 -28.72
N TYR A 823 16.84 -4.78 -29.41
CA TYR A 823 15.49 -4.83 -28.88
C TYR A 823 14.92 -6.25 -28.83
N GLY A 824 13.98 -6.49 -27.93
CA GLY A 824 13.26 -7.75 -27.79
C GLY A 824 11.85 -7.70 -28.38
N ILE A 825 10.89 -8.08 -27.55
CA ILE A 825 9.46 -8.00 -27.87
C ILE A 825 8.99 -6.56 -27.73
N ILE A 826 8.37 -6.02 -28.78
CA ILE A 826 7.92 -4.63 -28.82
C ILE A 826 6.42 -4.52 -28.52
N ALA A 827 6.04 -3.58 -27.67
CA ALA A 827 4.66 -3.16 -27.47
C ALA A 827 4.52 -1.65 -27.71
N THR A 828 3.32 -1.10 -27.52
CA THR A 828 3.09 0.34 -27.53
C THR A 828 2.38 0.76 -26.26
N ILE A 829 2.65 1.99 -25.80
CA ILE A 829 2.00 2.65 -24.68
C ILE A 829 1.62 4.06 -25.13
N GLY A 830 0.33 4.35 -25.23
CA GLY A 830 -0.14 5.62 -25.79
C GLY A 830 0.40 5.89 -27.19
N GLY A 831 0.60 4.84 -28.00
CA GLY A 831 1.21 4.91 -29.34
C GLY A 831 2.74 4.97 -29.37
N MET A 832 3.42 5.21 -28.24
CA MET A 832 4.88 5.19 -28.14
C MET A 832 5.38 3.74 -28.12
N PRO A 833 6.35 3.35 -28.98
CA PRO A 833 6.88 2.01 -28.97
C PRO A 833 7.84 1.79 -27.79
N VAL A 834 7.73 0.64 -27.14
CA VAL A 834 8.53 0.27 -25.96
C VAL A 834 9.06 -1.15 -26.06
N ASP A 835 10.23 -1.41 -25.48
CA ASP A 835 10.83 -2.75 -25.45
C ASP A 835 10.51 -3.47 -24.13
N LEU A 836 9.93 -4.67 -24.24
CA LEU A 836 9.64 -5.55 -23.11
C LEU A 836 10.75 -6.60 -22.90
N GLY A 837 11.77 -6.61 -23.76
CA GLY A 837 12.91 -7.53 -23.76
C GLY A 837 12.55 -8.92 -24.33
N LEU A 838 13.56 -9.79 -24.40
CA LEU A 838 13.43 -11.15 -24.91
C LEU A 838 14.27 -12.12 -24.05
N PRO A 839 13.75 -12.52 -22.87
CA PRO A 839 14.54 -13.28 -21.90
C PRO A 839 14.86 -14.70 -22.36
N ALA A 840 15.94 -15.27 -21.85
CA ALA A 840 16.21 -16.69 -21.92
C ALA A 840 15.22 -17.53 -21.07
N GLY A 841 15.09 -18.81 -21.40
CA GLY A 841 14.22 -19.75 -20.69
C GLY A 841 12.81 -19.90 -21.28
N LEU A 842 12.55 -19.33 -22.46
CA LEU A 842 11.29 -19.48 -23.17
C LEU A 842 11.18 -20.88 -23.79
N ASN A 843 10.05 -21.54 -23.63
CA ASN A 843 9.77 -22.83 -24.28
C ASN A 843 8.75 -22.60 -25.41
N ILE A 844 9.24 -22.55 -26.65
CA ILE A 844 8.45 -22.18 -27.83
C ILE A 844 7.39 -23.24 -28.14
N GLU A 845 7.73 -24.53 -28.09
CA GLU A 845 6.78 -25.64 -28.27
C GLU A 845 5.62 -25.57 -27.28
N ALA A 846 5.91 -25.25 -26.01
CA ALA A 846 4.87 -25.07 -24.99
C ALA A 846 3.99 -23.84 -25.25
N LEU A 847 4.48 -22.82 -25.96
CA LEU A 847 3.68 -21.65 -26.36
C LEU A 847 2.78 -21.98 -27.56
N GLU A 848 3.26 -22.77 -28.53
CA GLU A 848 2.45 -23.28 -29.65
C GLU A 848 1.30 -24.15 -29.14
N ASN A 849 1.59 -25.09 -28.23
CA ASN A 849 0.56 -25.95 -27.62
C ASN A 849 -0.50 -25.17 -26.84
N ARG A 850 -0.19 -23.95 -26.39
CA ARG A 850 -1.11 -23.05 -25.68
C ARG A 850 -1.84 -22.07 -26.62
N GLY A 851 -1.61 -22.15 -27.93
CA GLY A 851 -2.20 -21.24 -28.91
C GLY A 851 -1.72 -19.79 -28.76
N LEU A 852 -0.50 -19.58 -28.24
CA LEU A 852 0.06 -18.24 -28.05
C LEU A 852 0.92 -17.75 -29.23
N LEU A 853 1.21 -18.63 -30.19
CA LEU A 853 2.02 -18.38 -31.38
C LEU A 853 1.26 -18.65 -32.66
#